data_AF-A0A670Y230-F1
#
_entry.id   AF-A0A670Y230-F1
#
_cell.length_a   1.000
_cell.length_b   1.000
_cell.length_c   1.000
_cell.angle_alpha   90.00
_cell.angle_beta   90.00
_cell.angle_gamma   90.00
#
_symmetry.space_group_name_H-M   'P 1'
#
loop_
_entity.id
_entity.type
_entity.pdbx_description
1 polymer ?
#
loop_
_entity_poly.entity_id
_entity_poly.type
_entity_poly.pdbx_seq_one_letter_code
_entity_poly.pdbx_strand_id
1 'polypeptide(L)'
;MSHFSIEDEALLQPMLRQLLQSVKEKITGAPSVECAEEILLHLEETDENFHNYEFVKYLREYISNILGSVIEEETEKCTSAQNQGEGSNYDTLVQHVTKKTRESKEYREMMHSLKNVMMVVVESLINKFEEDQMRYKEMQRKVKTEPPNSYYADNCSDSDSSFNQSYTFMNQEQLQLLVERLDPAQPKEVRQEAIQTLCSAPPSDILNCESWSTLRKYLATALSDPDSSFSDKVLKFYAKTFSSSPLNMTRELYTSLAKYLEAYFLAEDNYIPSVSMGIDISNPDIIRLLKKMRLLNEYQREVSSFWIRHPEKYMEEIMESTLSLLAVKHNNSSQMASSEFWDPLYFLALVDLKAVWFKKWMHAYYSRTVVLRLLEKKYKSLVSLCYPNFQILGGKKKALLLMFLFFQGNKQKNFYTGKELQYIYFVHSLSLLGRLLIYKQGRKLFPIQLKNRKDLMTLKDLIIMFTRLIYCSPNCPKPLTVHSGNYSPAGLITDILRVLCDGKECATECLYTNTVIEELLQPLHYLLKGTEVNLNCPETTLTHIADILARIAAADDGLSLLLYGGEKSPGAHIIAQFTKKLLDEDISVLSGSEMLPVLKGAFIFVCRQMYSTCEGLEVLLPYQLHKSIAEAWKKTSLLSDRIPTPIAGVDTVSSVNQESQSCIVLEETLLDDLLNFATTPKGLLLLQNTGTVTECVTFMFNRFMKNLQVGIIIYIYIYINALITELWGVLECGRDDVRMTHPRPTPVDPIDRSCQKFFLALINLLSCPAVYELIGDQEIPNKAEYSLREVPTDVVDIIDRLIVVNTEAKIHSLFNYEQSHIFGLRLLNVLCCDLNTLLLLESQYKVSEVLLDAQNENAISISETPRQFIIDGLSVERNHILVRISHVGGPTERILPPRVLHKGDDPYPWPMFSSYPLPACYLAEFPRKNHSRKGTLWLYEVLQKYKVSTIKNLTAIQQVGIKMTISYGKHLNLLKENAENDLYQVLIYSEKYLKQQKVPLKKSLHNQLDGYVCYDWFVSSVFLIMMGNREKTLTFLHQFSYLLVSAFLWAPRLHNSVHLPVDTAASGIHPVYFCSAHYVEMLLKAELPLVFSAFHMSGFTSSQICQQWLTQCFWNYMDWREICHYIAICIFLGPDYQIYMCISVFKHLQQEILQHTQAQDLQVFLKEEALHGFQVNNYVEYMESLAQTYRPILLRDMRNIGVPST
;
A
#
# COMPACT_ATOMS: atom_id res chain seq x y z
N MET A 1 -17.82 34.36 35.12
CA MET A 1 -16.99 35.14 36.07
C MET A 1 -16.44 34.22 37.16
N SER A 2 -15.43 33.43 36.83
CA SER A 2 -14.59 32.70 37.80
C SER A 2 -13.25 33.42 37.84
N HIS A 3 -13.10 34.34 38.80
CA HIS A 3 -11.84 35.00 39.08
C HIS A 3 -10.87 33.93 39.59
N PHE A 4 -9.75 33.72 38.89
CA PHE A 4 -8.61 33.01 39.45
C PHE A 4 -8.20 33.67 40.77
N SER A 5 -7.90 32.85 41.76
CA SER A 5 -7.54 33.30 43.10
C SER A 5 -6.04 33.63 43.17
N ILE A 6 -5.63 34.39 44.19
CA ILE A 6 -4.21 34.64 44.49
C ILE A 6 -3.45 33.31 44.74
N GLU A 7 -4.16 32.23 45.09
CA GLU A 7 -3.59 30.90 45.29
C GLU A 7 -3.14 30.25 43.97
N ASP A 8 -3.82 30.53 42.86
CA ASP A 8 -3.48 30.00 41.53
C ASP A 8 -2.20 30.64 40.96
N GLU A 9 -1.96 31.93 41.24
CA GLU A 9 -0.73 32.64 40.88
C GLU A 9 0.49 32.03 41.60
N ALA A 10 0.33 31.70 42.89
CA ALA A 10 1.37 31.10 43.72
C ALA A 10 1.71 29.65 43.31
N LEU A 11 0.75 28.91 42.76
CA LEU A 11 0.94 27.55 42.22
C LEU A 11 1.60 27.56 40.84
N LEU A 12 1.17 28.45 39.94
CA LEU A 12 1.64 28.50 38.55
C LEU A 12 3.09 28.99 38.42
N GLN A 13 3.51 29.94 39.27
CA GLN A 13 4.84 30.52 39.23
C GLN A 13 5.99 29.49 39.33
N PRO A 14 6.03 28.58 40.33
CA PRO A 14 7.09 27.57 40.42
C PRO A 14 7.04 26.53 39.28
N MET A 15 5.85 26.15 38.81
CA MET A 15 5.68 25.19 37.72
C MET A 15 6.22 25.75 36.39
N LEU A 16 5.94 27.02 36.10
CA LEU A 16 6.47 27.71 34.94
C LEU A 16 8.00 27.91 35.03
N ARG A 17 8.51 28.23 36.22
CA ARG A 17 9.97 28.33 36.45
C ARG A 17 10.68 27.00 36.21
N GLN A 18 10.08 25.88 36.63
CA GLN A 18 10.63 24.54 36.39
C GLN A 18 10.70 24.22 34.89
N LEU A 19 9.63 24.51 34.14
CA LEU A 19 9.61 24.34 32.68
C LEU A 19 10.67 25.20 31.99
N LEU A 20 10.78 26.47 32.34
CA LEU A 20 11.79 27.36 31.75
C LEU A 20 13.23 26.91 32.10
N GLN A 21 13.43 26.29 33.26
CA GLN A 21 14.73 25.76 33.66
C GLN A 21 15.09 24.47 32.90
N SER A 22 14.14 23.57 32.62
CA SER A 22 14.41 22.33 31.87
C SER A 22 14.69 22.60 30.40
N VAL A 23 14.04 23.61 29.82
CA VAL A 23 14.22 24.01 28.41
C VAL A 23 15.36 25.03 28.25
N LYS A 24 15.97 25.50 29.36
CA LYS A 24 17.00 26.54 29.37
C LYS A 24 18.14 26.28 28.38
N GLU A 25 18.70 25.07 28.36
CA GLU A 25 19.83 24.76 27.47
C GLU A 25 19.44 24.85 25.99
N LYS A 26 18.23 24.39 25.64
CA LYS A 26 17.66 24.49 24.28
C LYS A 26 17.43 25.94 23.87
N ILE A 27 16.96 26.79 24.79
CA ILE A 27 16.76 28.22 24.57
C ILE A 27 18.10 28.94 24.44
N THR A 28 19.09 28.63 25.28
CA THR A 28 20.41 29.28 25.24
C THR A 28 21.26 28.86 24.04
N GLY A 29 20.99 27.69 23.46
CA GLY A 29 21.60 27.24 22.21
C GLY A 29 20.97 27.85 20.95
N ALA A 30 19.88 28.61 21.08
CA ALA A 30 19.21 29.23 19.95
C ALA A 30 20.02 30.42 19.41
N PRO A 31 20.23 30.51 18.08
CA PRO A 31 21.03 31.57 17.46
C PRO A 31 20.34 32.95 17.45
N SER A 32 19.03 33.02 17.67
CA SER A 32 18.27 34.28 17.79
C SER A 32 17.07 34.13 18.73
N VAL A 33 16.48 35.26 19.12
CA VAL A 33 15.26 35.31 19.95
C VAL A 33 14.07 34.70 19.20
N GLU A 34 13.95 34.93 17.88
CA GLU A 34 12.87 34.32 17.10
C GLU A 34 13.01 32.79 17.05
N CYS A 35 14.24 32.27 16.99
CA CYS A 35 14.49 30.83 17.02
C CYS A 35 14.18 30.23 18.39
N ALA A 36 14.45 30.95 19.48
CA ALA A 36 14.03 30.54 20.82
C ALA A 36 12.50 30.52 20.96
N GLU A 37 11.80 31.48 20.36
CA GLU A 37 10.33 31.52 20.34
C GLU A 37 9.75 30.35 19.51
N GLU A 38 10.36 30.02 18.38
CA GLU A 38 9.99 28.86 17.55
C GLU A 38 10.22 27.54 18.30
N ILE A 39 11.34 27.40 19.02
CA ILE A 39 11.61 26.24 19.89
C ILE A 39 10.54 26.11 20.97
N LEU A 40 10.10 27.21 21.58
CA LEU A 40 9.03 27.21 22.59
C LEU A 40 7.66 26.84 22.00
N LEU A 41 7.35 27.30 20.79
CA LEU A 41 6.09 26.98 20.08
C LEU A 41 6.00 25.51 19.68
N HIS A 42 7.12 24.88 19.36
CA HIS A 42 7.21 23.48 18.93
C HIS A 42 7.68 22.53 20.06
N LEU A 43 7.53 22.92 21.34
CA LEU A 43 7.94 22.06 22.46
C LEU A 43 7.20 20.73 22.51
N GLU A 44 5.94 20.68 22.10
CA GLU A 44 5.16 19.44 22.02
C GLU A 44 5.76 18.43 21.02
N GLU A 45 6.34 18.92 19.92
CA GLU A 45 6.94 18.09 18.87
C GLU A 45 8.42 17.75 19.15
N THR A 46 9.12 18.59 19.93
CA THR A 46 10.58 18.54 20.09
C THR A 46 11.07 18.07 21.48
N ASP A 47 10.16 17.93 22.46
CA ASP A 47 10.47 17.43 23.79
C ASP A 47 9.61 16.22 24.14
N GLU A 48 10.22 15.04 24.18
CA GLU A 48 9.55 13.79 24.56
C GLU A 48 8.93 13.83 25.98
N ASN A 49 9.44 14.72 26.85
CA ASN A 49 8.91 14.91 28.20
C ASN A 49 7.83 15.99 28.30
N PHE A 50 7.38 16.59 27.19
CA PHE A 50 6.44 17.71 27.18
C PHE A 50 5.17 17.46 28.00
N HIS A 51 4.56 16.27 27.86
CA HIS A 51 3.35 15.92 28.60
C HIS A 51 3.59 15.59 30.09
N ASN A 52 4.85 15.42 30.51
CA ASN A 52 5.21 15.10 31.90
C ASN A 52 5.44 16.34 32.76
N TYR A 53 5.54 17.54 32.17
CA TYR A 53 5.69 18.77 32.93
C TYR A 53 4.43 19.09 33.74
N GLU A 54 4.60 19.38 35.03
CA GLU A 54 3.51 19.71 35.94
C GLU A 54 2.67 20.89 35.42
N PHE A 55 3.32 21.89 34.82
CA PHE A 55 2.63 23.03 34.19
C PHE A 55 1.69 22.60 33.05
N VAL A 56 2.11 21.64 32.22
CA VAL A 56 1.32 21.13 31.09
C VAL A 56 0.17 20.25 31.58
N LYS A 57 0.38 19.44 32.62
CA LYS A 57 -0.69 18.67 33.29
C LYS A 57 -1.76 19.59 33.87
N TYR A 58 -1.35 20.65 34.56
CA TYR A 58 -2.26 21.66 35.10
C TYR A 58 -3.08 22.35 34.00
N LEU A 59 -2.44 22.77 32.90
CA LEU A 59 -3.17 23.37 31.77
C LEU A 59 -4.18 22.39 31.16
N ARG A 60 -3.83 21.11 31.02
CA ARG A 60 -4.74 20.09 30.50
C ARG A 60 -5.96 19.91 31.41
N GLU A 61 -5.74 19.81 32.72
CA GLU A 61 -6.82 19.68 33.70
C GLU A 61 -7.71 20.94 33.73
N TYR A 62 -7.10 22.12 33.69
CA TYR A 62 -7.80 23.40 33.62
C TYR A 62 -8.68 23.52 32.37
N ILE A 63 -8.16 23.13 31.20
CA ILE A 63 -8.90 23.09 29.93
C ILE A 63 -10.03 22.07 30.01
N SER A 64 -9.78 20.87 30.55
CA SER A 64 -10.77 19.80 30.68
C SER A 64 -11.92 20.20 31.61
N ASN A 65 -11.64 20.88 32.72
CA ASN A 65 -12.66 21.30 33.68
C ASN A 65 -13.58 22.39 33.14
N ILE A 66 -13.08 23.28 32.29
CA ILE A 66 -13.87 24.41 31.75
C ILE A 66 -14.56 24.05 30.44
N LEU A 67 -13.87 23.33 29.54
CA LEU A 67 -14.40 23.01 28.22
C LEU A 67 -14.97 21.61 28.10
N GLY A 68 -14.77 20.73 29.09
CA GLY A 68 -15.25 19.35 29.06
C GLY A 68 -16.75 19.25 28.80
N SER A 69 -17.56 20.01 29.56
CA SER A 69 -19.02 20.04 29.38
C SER A 69 -19.45 20.59 28.02
N VAL A 70 -18.74 21.60 27.49
CA VAL A 70 -19.01 22.16 26.15
C VAL A 70 -18.67 21.16 25.04
N ILE A 71 -17.58 20.42 25.21
CA ILE A 71 -17.15 19.38 24.28
C ILE A 71 -18.16 18.23 24.31
N GLU A 72 -18.58 17.77 25.49
CA GLU A 72 -19.59 16.73 25.64
C GLU A 72 -20.94 17.14 25.02
N GLU A 73 -21.42 18.35 25.30
CA GLU A 73 -22.69 18.87 24.77
C GLU A 73 -22.67 18.98 23.22
N GLU A 74 -21.58 19.50 22.63
CA GLU A 74 -21.45 19.59 21.17
C GLU A 74 -21.25 18.22 20.52
N THR A 75 -20.63 17.27 21.23
CA THR A 75 -20.48 15.89 20.77
C THR A 75 -21.83 15.17 20.76
N GLU A 76 -22.67 15.37 21.78
CA GLU A 76 -24.04 14.83 21.85
C GLU A 76 -24.99 15.43 20.79
N LYS A 77 -24.85 16.72 20.47
CA LYS A 77 -25.60 17.35 19.37
C LYS A 77 -25.21 16.79 18.00
N CYS A 78 -23.93 16.47 17.80
CA CYS A 78 -23.45 15.89 16.55
C CYS A 78 -23.88 14.41 16.39
N THR A 79 -23.94 13.64 17.48
CA THR A 79 -24.41 12.25 17.45
C THR A 79 -25.93 12.12 17.31
N SER A 80 -26.71 13.07 17.86
CA SER A 80 -28.18 13.08 17.70
C SER A 80 -28.65 13.50 16.29
N ALA A 81 -27.87 14.32 15.57
CA ALA A 81 -28.17 14.72 14.18
C ALA A 81 -27.84 13.64 13.13
N GLN A 82 -26.99 12.65 13.45
CA GLN A 82 -26.55 11.59 12.52
C GLN A 82 -27.56 10.44 12.31
N ASN A 83 -28.71 10.45 13.00
CA ASN A 83 -29.78 9.45 12.79
C ASN A 83 -30.52 9.59 11.44
N GLN A 84 -30.14 10.54 10.58
CA GLN A 84 -30.62 10.65 9.20
C GLN A 84 -29.45 10.67 8.22
N GLY A 85 -28.97 9.47 7.89
CA GLY A 85 -28.36 9.07 6.61
C GLY A 85 -27.35 10.00 5.96
N GLU A 86 -26.10 10.00 6.45
CA GLU A 86 -24.89 10.20 5.62
C GLU A 86 -23.65 9.80 6.44
N GLY A 87 -23.03 8.67 6.08
CA GLY A 87 -21.86 8.12 6.75
C GLY A 87 -20.58 8.46 6.01
N SER A 88 -19.76 9.33 6.61
CA SER A 88 -18.29 9.29 6.61
C SER A 88 -17.77 10.64 7.14
N ASN A 89 -16.99 10.61 8.22
CA ASN A 89 -15.94 11.57 8.60
C ASN A 89 -15.99 11.94 10.09
N TYR A 90 -15.53 11.02 10.95
CA TYR A 90 -15.18 11.34 12.34
C TYR A 90 -14.18 12.51 12.41
N ASP A 91 -13.25 12.63 11.45
CA ASP A 91 -12.35 13.78 11.35
C ASP A 91 -13.09 15.12 11.12
N THR A 92 -14.16 15.13 10.31
CA THR A 92 -14.97 16.35 10.18
C THR A 92 -15.80 16.64 11.41
N LEU A 93 -16.19 15.61 12.17
CA LEU A 93 -16.95 15.76 13.41
C LEU A 93 -16.05 16.31 14.53
N VAL A 94 -14.83 15.78 14.67
CA VAL A 94 -13.81 16.34 15.56
C VAL A 94 -13.46 17.78 15.15
N GLN A 95 -13.28 18.07 13.86
CA GLN A 95 -13.06 19.44 13.38
C GLN A 95 -14.26 20.35 13.65
N HIS A 96 -15.49 19.84 13.55
CA HIS A 96 -16.72 20.59 13.82
C HIS A 96 -16.86 20.91 15.30
N VAL A 97 -16.74 19.90 16.17
CA VAL A 97 -16.76 20.06 17.63
C VAL A 97 -15.63 20.99 18.05
N THR A 98 -14.39 20.79 17.57
CA THR A 98 -13.25 21.68 17.87
C THR A 98 -13.50 23.12 17.45
N LYS A 99 -14.08 23.33 16.25
CA LYS A 99 -14.42 24.67 15.76
C LYS A 99 -15.49 25.32 16.63
N LYS A 100 -16.54 24.58 17.00
CA LYS A 100 -17.63 25.07 17.85
C LYS A 100 -17.19 25.35 19.27
N THR A 101 -16.37 24.48 19.86
CA THR A 101 -15.74 24.72 21.16
C THR A 101 -14.85 25.97 21.12
N ARG A 102 -14.10 26.22 20.05
CA ARG A 102 -13.31 27.47 19.91
C ARG A 102 -14.17 28.73 19.73
N GLU A 103 -15.35 28.63 19.12
CA GLU A 103 -16.31 29.72 18.95
C GLU A 103 -17.12 30.01 20.24
N SER A 104 -17.13 29.07 21.19
CA SER A 104 -17.85 29.16 22.47
C SER A 104 -17.47 30.38 23.30
N LYS A 105 -18.38 30.78 24.19
CA LYS A 105 -18.16 31.89 25.11
C LYS A 105 -17.17 31.48 26.21
N GLU A 106 -17.28 30.24 26.64
CA GLU A 106 -16.49 29.57 27.67
C GLU A 106 -15.01 29.52 27.26
N TYR A 107 -14.70 29.19 26.00
CA TYR A 107 -13.33 29.23 25.47
C TYR A 107 -12.73 30.64 25.47
N ARG A 108 -13.51 31.65 25.05
CA ARG A 108 -13.05 33.05 25.04
C ARG A 108 -12.80 33.59 26.46
N GLU A 109 -13.68 33.26 27.40
CA GLU A 109 -13.52 33.63 28.81
C GLU A 109 -12.33 32.92 29.44
N MET A 110 -12.17 31.62 29.20
CA MET A 110 -11.03 30.82 29.64
C MET A 110 -9.71 31.42 29.13
N MET A 111 -9.61 31.70 27.82
CA MET A 111 -8.39 32.25 27.25
C MET A 111 -8.06 33.64 27.76
N HIS A 112 -9.06 34.50 27.92
CA HIS A 112 -8.85 35.83 28.49
C HIS A 112 -8.38 35.74 29.96
N SER A 113 -8.98 34.82 30.74
CA SER A 113 -8.62 34.57 32.14
C SER A 113 -7.19 34.04 32.27
N LEU A 114 -6.85 33.01 31.49
CA LEU A 114 -5.52 32.39 31.48
C LEU A 114 -4.43 33.39 31.04
N LYS A 115 -4.71 34.21 30.02
CA LYS A 115 -3.78 35.24 29.55
C LYS A 115 -3.47 36.27 30.63
N ASN A 116 -4.50 36.74 31.35
CA ASN A 116 -4.31 37.73 32.42
C ASN A 116 -3.48 37.17 33.57
N VAL A 117 -3.77 35.95 34.03
CA VAL A 117 -2.98 35.31 35.08
C VAL A 117 -1.55 35.06 34.63
N MET A 118 -1.36 34.56 33.41
CA MET A 118 -0.04 34.30 32.87
C MET A 118 0.81 35.58 32.78
N MET A 119 0.22 36.71 32.38
CA MET A 119 0.94 37.99 32.36
C MET A 119 1.44 38.38 33.76
N VAL A 120 0.60 38.25 34.79
CA VAL A 120 0.98 38.57 36.17
C VAL A 120 2.09 37.64 36.67
N VAL A 121 1.98 36.33 36.40
CA VAL A 121 3.00 35.33 36.79
C VAL A 121 4.34 35.61 36.07
N VAL A 122 4.31 35.94 34.78
CA VAL A 122 5.51 36.24 33.99
C VAL A 122 6.17 37.54 34.46
N GLU A 123 5.39 38.61 34.70
CA GLU A 123 5.91 39.86 35.27
C GLU A 123 6.54 39.63 36.65
N SER A 124 5.92 38.81 37.50
CA SER A 124 6.46 38.41 38.80
C SER A 124 7.79 37.63 38.69
N LEU A 125 7.92 36.75 37.68
CA LEU A 125 9.19 36.03 37.40
C LEU A 125 10.28 36.95 36.86
N ILE A 126 9.93 37.91 35.98
CA ILE A 126 10.87 38.91 35.44
C ILE A 126 11.41 39.75 36.60
N ASN A 127 10.54 40.28 37.46
CA ASN A 127 10.93 41.09 38.61
C ASN A 127 11.85 40.30 39.57
N LYS A 128 11.53 39.04 39.89
CA LYS A 128 12.40 38.18 40.72
C LYS A 128 13.75 37.91 40.04
N PHE A 129 13.78 37.71 38.72
CA PHE A 129 15.03 37.48 37.98
C PHE A 129 15.92 38.72 37.96
N GLU A 130 15.34 39.91 37.80
CA GLU A 130 16.06 41.18 37.88
C GLU A 130 16.60 41.43 39.29
N GLU A 131 15.83 41.13 40.34
CA GLU A 131 16.29 41.17 41.73
C GLU A 131 17.44 40.18 42.00
N ASP A 132 17.34 38.94 41.50
CA ASP A 132 18.38 37.91 41.64
C ASP A 132 19.67 38.31 40.89
N GLN A 133 19.57 38.93 39.70
CA GLN A 133 20.72 39.48 38.97
C GLN A 133 21.40 40.63 39.73
N MET A 134 20.62 41.50 40.37
CA MET A 134 21.15 42.61 41.16
C MET A 134 21.88 42.09 42.40
N ARG A 135 21.33 41.08 43.09
CA ARG A 135 22.02 40.38 44.20
C ARG A 135 23.29 39.65 43.74
N TYR A 136 23.27 39.02 42.57
CA TYR A 136 24.45 38.34 42.01
C TYR A 136 25.57 39.35 41.64
N LYS A 137 25.21 40.50 41.05
CA LYS A 137 26.15 41.60 40.77
C LYS A 137 26.68 42.25 42.05
N GLU A 138 25.88 42.34 43.12
CA GLU A 138 26.35 42.76 44.45
C GLU A 138 27.26 41.73 45.13
N MET A 139 26.99 40.44 44.97
CA MET A 139 27.79 39.34 45.51
C MET A 139 29.17 39.24 44.81
N GLN A 140 29.22 39.47 43.49
CA GLN A 140 30.49 39.54 42.74
C GLN A 140 31.30 40.80 43.06
N ARG A 141 30.66 41.95 43.37
CA ARG A 141 31.38 43.14 43.84
C ARG A 141 32.04 42.96 45.21
N LYS A 142 31.58 42.00 46.02
CA LYS A 142 32.19 41.67 47.34
C LYS A 142 33.27 40.59 47.26
N VAL A 143 33.47 39.94 46.11
CA VAL A 143 34.48 38.87 45.93
C VAL A 143 35.24 39.13 44.64
N LYS A 144 36.29 39.97 44.71
CA LYS A 144 37.57 39.89 43.98
C LYS A 144 38.32 41.24 44.01
N THR A 145 39.12 41.40 45.06
CA THR A 145 40.39 42.11 45.00
C THR A 145 41.45 41.14 44.45
N GLU A 146 42.22 41.63 43.47
CA GLU A 146 43.51 41.12 42.93
C GLU A 146 43.57 39.91 41.95
N PRO A 147 44.59 39.91 41.04
CA PRO A 147 44.54 39.28 39.70
C PRO A 147 45.39 37.99 39.59
N PRO A 148 45.28 37.21 38.48
CA PRO A 148 46.46 37.10 37.58
C PRO A 148 46.20 36.76 36.08
N ASN A 149 47.27 37.06 35.33
CA ASN A 149 47.83 36.59 34.04
C ASN A 149 47.38 35.29 33.34
N SER A 150 47.47 35.38 32.00
CA SER A 150 47.96 34.41 30.97
C SER A 150 47.45 32.97 30.96
N TYR A 151 46.95 32.48 29.82
CA TYR A 151 47.66 31.53 28.94
C TYR A 151 46.81 31.18 27.70
N TYR A 152 47.49 31.26 26.55
CA TYR A 152 47.30 30.72 25.20
C TYR A 152 46.17 29.70 24.92
N ALA A 153 45.55 29.87 23.75
CA ALA A 153 45.07 28.76 22.91
C ALA A 153 45.69 28.90 21.51
N ASP A 154 46.50 27.92 21.15
CA ASP A 154 47.02 27.68 19.81
C ASP A 154 46.27 26.49 19.19
N ASN A 155 45.87 26.72 17.96
CA ASN A 155 45.36 25.87 16.88
C ASN A 155 45.19 24.35 17.05
N CYS A 156 44.09 23.86 16.46
CA CYS A 156 44.19 22.83 15.42
C CYS A 156 43.31 23.25 14.23
N SER A 157 44.00 23.55 13.13
CA SER A 157 43.50 23.71 11.77
C SER A 157 43.37 22.34 11.12
N ASP A 158 42.33 22.13 10.30
CA ASP A 158 42.47 21.34 9.08
C ASP A 158 41.78 22.07 7.93
N SER A 159 42.51 22.10 6.81
CA SER A 159 42.38 23.07 5.73
C SER A 159 41.42 22.60 4.65
N ASP A 160 40.66 23.54 4.10
CA ASP A 160 40.65 23.76 2.65
C ASP A 160 40.39 25.23 2.34
N SER A 161 41.29 25.79 1.53
CA SER A 161 41.63 27.21 1.46
C SER A 161 41.10 27.85 0.17
N SER A 162 40.42 29.01 0.28
CA SER A 162 40.40 30.04 -0.79
C SER A 162 39.75 31.41 -0.43
N PHE A 163 39.55 31.75 0.85
CA PHE A 163 39.01 33.08 1.23
C PHE A 163 40.08 34.01 1.82
N ASN A 164 41.07 34.38 1.01
CA ASN A 164 41.80 35.63 1.23
C ASN A 164 41.15 36.72 0.35
N GLN A 165 40.03 37.27 0.81
CA GLN A 165 39.59 38.61 0.42
C GLN A 165 39.20 39.36 1.68
N SER A 166 40.02 40.34 2.05
CA SER A 166 39.70 41.35 3.05
C SER A 166 38.39 42.05 2.67
N TYR A 167 37.34 41.88 3.47
CA TYR A 167 36.13 42.67 3.32
C TYR A 167 36.46 44.14 3.61
N THR A 168 36.31 45.00 2.60
CA THR A 168 36.38 46.45 2.76
C THR A 168 34.98 46.95 3.07
N PHE A 169 34.74 47.34 4.33
CA PHE A 169 33.52 48.04 4.73
C PHE A 169 33.49 49.41 4.02
N MET A 170 32.37 49.78 3.42
CA MET A 170 32.24 51.05 2.69
C MET A 170 31.25 52.01 3.34
N ASN A 171 31.67 53.27 3.51
CA ASN A 171 30.82 54.35 4.02
C ASN A 171 29.88 54.89 2.91
N GLN A 172 28.75 55.52 3.30
CA GLN A 172 27.77 56.08 2.34
C GLN A 172 28.39 57.08 1.34
N GLU A 173 29.33 57.91 1.76
CA GLU A 173 30.05 58.84 0.88
C GLU A 173 30.93 58.10 -0.15
N GLN A 174 31.53 56.96 0.22
CA GLN A 174 32.34 56.14 -0.69
C GLN A 174 31.47 55.42 -1.73
N LEU A 175 30.25 55.01 -1.35
CA LEU A 175 29.25 54.46 -2.28
C LEU A 175 28.76 55.51 -3.27
N GLN A 176 28.55 56.75 -2.84
CA GLN A 176 28.15 57.85 -3.72
C GLN A 176 29.26 58.20 -4.73
N LEU A 177 30.51 58.23 -4.26
CA LEU A 177 31.69 58.44 -5.11
C LEU A 177 31.93 57.27 -6.08
N LEU A 178 31.58 56.04 -5.70
CA LEU A 178 31.57 54.88 -6.60
C LEU A 178 30.50 54.99 -7.69
N VAL A 179 29.30 55.46 -7.35
CA VAL A 179 28.22 55.69 -8.33
C VAL A 179 28.63 56.76 -9.34
N GLU A 180 29.30 57.83 -8.90
CA GLU A 180 29.85 58.87 -9.79
C GLU A 180 30.98 58.33 -10.69
N ARG A 181 31.83 57.44 -10.17
CA ARG A 181 32.87 56.74 -10.96
C ARG A 181 32.33 55.71 -11.95
N LEU A 182 31.10 55.23 -11.75
CA LEU A 182 30.39 54.31 -12.63
C LEU A 182 29.63 55.02 -13.76
N ASP A 183 29.61 56.36 -13.77
CA ASP A 183 28.96 57.15 -14.81
C ASP A 183 29.57 56.83 -16.19
N PRO A 184 28.75 56.56 -17.23
CA PRO A 184 29.22 56.32 -18.59
C PRO A 184 30.17 57.38 -19.17
N ALA A 185 30.13 58.62 -18.66
CA ALA A 185 31.03 59.71 -19.05
C ALA A 185 32.47 59.54 -18.52
N GLN A 186 32.70 58.64 -17.56
CA GLN A 186 34.01 58.39 -16.96
C GLN A 186 34.88 57.43 -17.80
N PRO A 187 36.22 57.55 -17.72
CA PRO A 187 37.15 56.68 -18.42
C PRO A 187 36.93 55.19 -18.11
N LYS A 188 37.22 54.32 -19.08
CA LYS A 188 36.99 52.87 -18.99
C LYS A 188 37.68 52.25 -17.77
N GLU A 189 38.91 52.66 -17.50
CA GLU A 189 39.74 52.16 -16.40
C GLU A 189 39.11 52.50 -15.04
N VAL A 190 38.59 53.72 -14.90
CA VAL A 190 37.91 54.22 -13.68
C VAL A 190 36.61 53.47 -13.44
N ARG A 191 35.81 53.23 -14.49
CA ARG A 191 34.59 52.42 -14.39
C ARG A 191 34.90 50.97 -14.03
N GLN A 192 35.97 50.39 -14.58
CA GLN A 192 36.35 49.00 -14.35
C GLN A 192 36.85 48.76 -12.92
N GLU A 193 37.61 49.71 -12.37
CA GLU A 193 38.01 49.74 -10.97
C GLU A 193 36.79 49.88 -10.05
N ALA A 194 35.87 50.80 -10.37
CA ALA A 194 34.65 51.00 -9.58
C ALA A 194 33.75 49.74 -9.53
N ILE A 195 33.58 49.02 -10.64
CA ILE A 195 32.85 47.73 -10.64
C ILE A 195 33.62 46.67 -9.84
N GLN A 196 34.94 46.64 -9.90
CA GLN A 196 35.75 45.69 -9.12
C GLN A 196 35.58 45.94 -7.61
N THR A 197 35.60 47.21 -7.20
CA THR A 197 35.36 47.63 -5.81
C THR A 197 33.93 47.32 -5.36
N LEU A 198 32.95 47.49 -6.25
CA LEU A 198 31.55 47.10 -5.99
C LEU A 198 31.41 45.58 -5.78
N CYS A 199 32.12 44.76 -6.56
CA CYS A 199 32.12 43.30 -6.41
C CYS A 199 32.78 42.82 -5.10
N SER A 200 33.75 43.56 -4.57
CA SER A 200 34.41 43.27 -3.29
C SER A 200 33.65 43.75 -2.06
N ALA A 201 32.68 44.66 -2.24
CA ALA A 201 31.86 45.19 -1.16
C ALA A 201 30.94 44.11 -0.53
N PRO A 202 30.66 44.16 0.78
CA PRO A 202 29.62 43.35 1.37
C PRO A 202 28.22 43.84 0.90
N PRO A 203 27.30 42.94 0.55
CA PRO A 203 25.99 43.31 -0.01
C PRO A 203 25.09 44.13 0.94
N SER A 204 25.34 44.07 2.25
CA SER A 204 24.64 44.85 3.28
C SER A 204 24.83 46.37 3.11
N ASP A 205 26.01 46.79 2.67
CA ASP A 205 26.37 48.22 2.62
C ASP A 205 25.69 48.91 1.42
N ILE A 206 25.41 48.15 0.36
CA ILE A 206 24.81 48.65 -0.88
C ILE A 206 23.30 48.91 -0.71
N LEU A 207 22.63 48.18 0.18
CA LEU A 207 21.19 48.29 0.45
C LEU A 207 20.78 49.65 1.05
N ASN A 208 21.67 50.30 1.80
CA ASN A 208 21.42 51.56 2.48
C ASN A 208 21.80 52.79 1.64
N CYS A 209 22.04 52.60 0.34
CA CYS A 209 22.42 53.67 -0.56
C CYS A 209 21.19 54.39 -1.14
N GLU A 210 21.00 55.66 -0.79
CA GLU A 210 19.96 56.52 -1.37
C GLU A 210 20.09 56.66 -2.91
N SER A 211 21.26 56.33 -3.46
CA SER A 211 21.58 56.36 -4.89
C SER A 211 21.31 55.05 -5.64
N TRP A 212 20.62 54.06 -5.05
CA TRP A 212 20.33 52.76 -5.69
C TRP A 212 19.66 52.89 -7.07
N SER A 213 18.73 53.83 -7.24
CA SER A 213 18.06 54.05 -8.53
C SER A 213 19.03 54.45 -9.65
N THR A 214 20.10 55.18 -9.28
CA THR A 214 21.14 55.64 -10.20
C THR A 214 22.14 54.53 -10.47
N LEU A 215 22.56 53.80 -9.42
CA LEU A 215 23.40 52.62 -9.54
C LEU A 215 22.75 51.54 -10.42
N ARG A 216 21.45 51.29 -10.25
CA ARG A 216 20.67 50.36 -11.08
C ARG A 216 20.72 50.72 -12.57
N LYS A 217 20.59 52.01 -12.91
CA LYS A 217 20.71 52.49 -14.29
C LYS A 217 22.11 52.22 -14.84
N TYR A 218 23.16 52.53 -14.08
CA TYR A 218 24.54 52.30 -14.51
C TYR A 218 24.89 50.82 -14.62
N LEU A 219 24.36 49.95 -13.75
CA LEU A 219 24.49 48.50 -13.88
C LEU A 219 23.78 47.97 -15.14
N ALA A 220 22.60 48.49 -15.47
CA ALA A 220 21.88 48.13 -16.70
C ALA A 220 22.64 48.60 -17.97
N THR A 221 23.25 49.79 -17.93
CA THR A 221 24.12 50.28 -19.01
C THR A 221 25.38 49.43 -19.13
N ALA A 222 26.01 49.05 -18.01
CA ALA A 222 27.20 48.19 -17.99
C ALA A 222 26.92 46.76 -18.48
N LEU A 223 25.70 46.24 -18.30
CA LEU A 223 25.27 44.97 -18.90
C LEU A 223 25.18 45.03 -20.43
N SER A 224 25.11 46.21 -21.03
CA SER A 224 25.05 46.45 -22.48
C SER A 224 26.37 46.95 -23.06
N ASP A 225 27.43 47.04 -22.25
CA ASP A 225 28.74 47.54 -22.69
C ASP A 225 29.38 46.56 -23.70
N PRO A 226 29.99 47.05 -24.80
CA PRO A 226 30.64 46.21 -25.81
C PRO A 226 31.81 45.38 -25.25
N ASP A 227 32.42 45.78 -24.13
CA ASP A 227 33.45 45.00 -23.45
C ASP A 227 32.86 43.94 -22.51
N SER A 228 33.14 42.67 -22.80
CA SER A 228 32.63 41.52 -22.03
C SER A 228 33.09 41.52 -20.58
N SER A 229 34.20 42.17 -20.25
CA SER A 229 34.71 42.23 -18.88
C SER A 229 33.78 42.99 -17.93
N PHE A 230 33.03 43.98 -18.43
CA PHE A 230 32.05 44.73 -17.65
C PHE A 230 30.82 43.86 -17.37
N SER A 231 30.22 43.28 -18.41
CA SER A 231 29.07 42.39 -18.25
C SER A 231 29.39 41.18 -17.37
N ASP A 232 30.56 40.56 -17.50
CA ASP A 232 30.94 39.40 -16.69
C ASP A 232 31.16 39.76 -15.22
N LYS A 233 31.74 40.94 -14.91
CA LYS A 233 31.89 41.40 -13.53
C LYS A 233 30.54 41.74 -12.90
N VAL A 234 29.63 42.37 -13.63
CA VAL A 234 28.26 42.67 -13.14
C VAL A 234 27.46 41.38 -12.91
N LEU A 235 27.57 40.39 -13.80
CA LEU A 235 26.93 39.08 -13.60
C LEU A 235 27.51 38.33 -12.40
N LYS A 236 28.83 38.41 -12.16
CA LYS A 236 29.46 37.87 -10.95
C LYS A 236 28.96 38.56 -9.69
N PHE A 237 28.77 39.88 -9.72
CA PHE A 237 28.13 40.61 -8.64
C PHE A 237 26.72 40.09 -8.37
N TYR A 238 25.86 39.96 -9.39
CA TYR A 238 24.50 39.45 -9.24
C TYR A 238 24.47 38.01 -8.71
N ALA A 239 25.35 37.14 -9.19
CA ALA A 239 25.50 35.77 -8.70
C ALA A 239 25.91 35.71 -7.23
N LYS A 240 26.92 36.50 -6.83
CA LYS A 240 27.33 36.62 -5.42
C LYS A 240 26.18 37.12 -4.55
N THR A 241 25.41 38.11 -5.04
CA THR A 241 24.28 38.65 -4.28
C THR A 241 23.16 37.62 -4.11
N PHE A 242 22.85 36.85 -5.15
CA PHE A 242 21.83 35.80 -5.09
C PHE A 242 22.15 34.69 -4.07
N SER A 243 23.43 34.41 -3.80
CA SER A 243 23.85 33.37 -2.84
C SER A 243 24.00 33.85 -1.39
N SER A 244 24.29 35.14 -1.14
CA SER A 244 24.75 35.58 0.19
C SER A 244 24.08 36.84 0.76
N SER A 245 23.06 37.41 0.11
CA SER A 245 22.55 38.76 0.44
C SER A 245 21.15 38.81 1.05
N PRO A 246 20.80 39.91 1.75
CA PRO A 246 19.46 40.11 2.30
C PRO A 246 18.38 40.21 1.21
N LEU A 247 17.16 39.78 1.56
CA LEU A 247 16.05 39.52 0.64
C LEU A 247 15.64 40.70 -0.24
N ASN A 248 15.61 41.90 0.33
CA ASN A 248 15.24 43.11 -0.41
C ASN A 248 16.22 43.41 -1.54
N MET A 249 17.51 43.13 -1.36
CA MET A 249 18.54 43.34 -2.38
C MET A 249 18.39 42.34 -3.52
N THR A 250 18.21 41.08 -3.16
CA THR A 250 18.03 39.97 -4.10
C THR A 250 16.81 40.21 -4.99
N ARG A 251 15.70 40.68 -4.39
CA ARG A 251 14.48 41.09 -5.10
C ARG A 251 14.73 42.20 -6.12
N GLU A 252 15.33 43.30 -5.70
CA GLU A 252 15.57 44.46 -6.57
C GLU A 252 16.51 44.12 -7.72
N LEU A 253 17.56 43.34 -7.46
CA LEU A 253 18.48 42.89 -8.50
C LEU A 253 17.84 41.91 -9.47
N TYR A 254 17.07 40.93 -8.95
CA TYR A 254 16.38 39.96 -9.80
C TYR A 254 15.38 40.65 -10.74
N THR A 255 14.51 41.49 -10.17
CA THR A 255 13.52 42.26 -10.94
C THR A 255 14.18 43.26 -11.89
N SER A 256 15.34 43.82 -11.54
CA SER A 256 16.14 44.67 -12.43
C SER A 256 16.72 43.91 -13.61
N LEU A 257 17.30 42.72 -13.39
CA LEU A 257 17.82 41.88 -14.47
C LEU A 257 16.70 41.42 -15.41
N ALA A 258 15.55 40.99 -14.85
CA ALA A 258 14.39 40.57 -15.62
C ALA A 258 13.84 41.71 -16.49
N LYS A 259 13.66 42.92 -15.92
CA LYS A 259 13.22 44.11 -16.66
C LYS A 259 14.22 44.56 -17.72
N TYR A 260 15.51 44.43 -17.45
CA TYR A 260 16.55 44.69 -18.45
C TYR A 260 16.43 43.75 -19.65
N LEU A 261 16.24 42.44 -19.41
CA LEU A 261 16.04 41.48 -20.48
C LEU A 261 14.74 41.72 -21.24
N GLU A 262 13.65 42.05 -20.54
CA GLU A 262 12.38 42.44 -21.16
C GLU A 262 12.57 43.63 -22.11
N ALA A 263 13.28 44.68 -21.69
CA ALA A 263 13.65 45.80 -22.55
C ALA A 263 14.60 45.39 -23.70
N TYR A 264 15.53 44.47 -23.46
CA TYR A 264 16.45 43.95 -24.48
C TYR A 264 15.70 43.27 -25.64
N PHE A 265 14.68 42.46 -25.32
CA PHE A 265 13.84 41.77 -26.32
C PHE A 265 12.80 42.66 -27.00
N LEU A 266 12.52 43.85 -26.46
CA LEU A 266 11.62 44.84 -27.05
C LEU A 266 12.35 45.88 -27.92
N ALA A 267 13.65 46.07 -27.72
CA ALA A 267 14.43 47.08 -28.42
C ALA A 267 14.85 46.62 -29.83
N GLU A 268 14.58 47.44 -30.84
CA GLU A 268 14.81 47.14 -32.26
C GLU A 268 16.30 47.07 -32.65
N ASP A 269 17.19 47.70 -31.88
CA ASP A 269 18.63 47.82 -32.17
C ASP A 269 19.47 46.60 -31.73
N ASN A 270 18.90 45.65 -30.98
CA ASN A 270 19.63 44.50 -30.44
C ASN A 270 19.65 43.33 -31.42
N TYR A 271 20.80 42.63 -31.50
CA TYR A 271 20.96 41.48 -32.37
C TYR A 271 20.18 40.25 -31.84
N ILE A 272 18.97 40.05 -32.35
CA ILE A 272 18.19 38.81 -32.18
C ILE A 272 18.13 38.11 -33.55
N PRO A 273 18.67 36.89 -33.69
CA PRO A 273 18.59 36.15 -34.94
C PRO A 273 17.14 35.89 -35.37
N SER A 274 16.88 35.91 -36.68
CA SER A 274 15.60 35.44 -37.21
C SER A 274 15.47 33.92 -37.04
N VAL A 275 14.22 33.43 -36.98
CA VAL A 275 13.90 31.99 -36.84
C VAL A 275 14.54 31.14 -37.95
N SER A 276 14.77 31.72 -39.13
CA SER A 276 15.41 31.08 -40.28
C SER A 276 16.94 30.95 -40.18
N MET A 277 17.62 31.83 -39.43
CA MET A 277 19.08 31.93 -39.38
C MET A 277 19.72 30.96 -38.37
N GLY A 278 18.95 30.42 -37.41
CA GLY A 278 19.47 29.61 -36.30
C GLY A 278 20.20 30.44 -35.24
N ILE A 279 20.82 29.78 -34.27
CA ILE A 279 21.59 30.41 -33.18
C ILE A 279 23.01 29.84 -33.17
N ASP A 280 24.00 30.71 -33.37
CA ASP A 280 25.42 30.40 -33.16
C ASP A 280 25.84 30.72 -31.72
N ILE A 281 26.18 29.71 -30.94
CA ILE A 281 26.70 29.81 -29.57
C ILE A 281 28.17 30.26 -29.57
N SER A 282 28.85 30.35 -30.73
CA SER A 282 30.16 31.00 -30.84
C SER A 282 30.06 32.54 -30.86
N ASN A 283 28.87 33.08 -31.13
CA ASN A 283 28.66 34.52 -31.21
C ASN A 283 28.74 35.15 -29.80
N PRO A 284 29.62 36.14 -29.58
CA PRO A 284 29.80 36.77 -28.27
C PRO A 284 28.51 37.39 -27.72
N ASP A 285 27.64 37.95 -28.55
CA ASP A 285 26.39 38.59 -28.11
C ASP A 285 25.35 37.55 -27.63
N ILE A 286 25.28 36.41 -28.30
CA ILE A 286 24.45 35.27 -27.87
C ILE A 286 24.97 34.65 -26.58
N ILE A 287 26.29 34.48 -26.43
CA ILE A 287 26.90 33.99 -25.19
C ILE A 287 26.55 34.93 -24.03
N ARG A 288 26.65 36.24 -24.23
CA ARG A 288 26.28 37.24 -23.22
C ARG A 288 24.80 37.13 -22.82
N LEU A 289 23.90 36.99 -23.79
CA LEU A 289 22.47 36.81 -23.53
C LEU A 289 22.18 35.50 -22.78
N LEU A 290 22.80 34.38 -23.19
CA LEU A 290 22.65 33.08 -22.53
C LEU A 290 23.18 33.10 -21.09
N LYS A 291 24.31 33.78 -20.82
CA LYS A 291 24.82 33.96 -19.46
C LYS A 291 23.82 34.70 -18.56
N LYS A 292 23.18 35.76 -19.07
CA LYS A 292 22.14 36.53 -18.36
C LYS A 292 20.89 35.66 -18.08
N MET A 293 20.39 34.94 -19.08
CA MET A 293 19.25 34.02 -18.94
C MET A 293 19.56 32.86 -17.98
N ARG A 294 20.78 32.32 -18.04
CA ARG A 294 21.23 31.23 -17.15
C ARG A 294 21.27 31.66 -15.70
N LEU A 295 21.78 32.86 -15.41
CA LEU A 295 21.83 33.36 -14.04
C LEU A 295 20.41 33.48 -13.43
N LEU A 296 19.44 33.99 -14.19
CA LEU A 296 18.04 34.01 -13.75
C LEU A 296 17.49 32.59 -13.52
N ASN A 297 17.75 31.66 -14.43
CA ASN A 297 17.24 30.30 -14.33
C ASN A 297 17.83 29.52 -13.15
N GLU A 298 19.14 29.64 -12.88
CA GLU A 298 19.77 28.99 -11.72
C GLU A 298 19.15 29.49 -10.41
N TYR A 299 18.97 30.81 -10.28
CA TYR A 299 18.25 31.35 -9.14
C TYR A 299 16.83 30.80 -9.04
N GLN A 300 16.11 30.68 -10.16
CA GLN A 300 14.76 30.13 -10.16
C GLN A 300 14.67 28.67 -9.75
N ARG A 301 15.73 27.89 -9.95
CA ARG A 301 15.82 26.51 -9.47
C ARG A 301 16.14 26.44 -7.98
N GLU A 302 16.82 27.43 -7.41
CA GLU A 302 17.19 27.42 -5.99
C GLU A 302 16.12 28.06 -5.11
N VAL A 303 15.49 29.14 -5.59
CA VAL A 303 14.63 29.99 -4.78
C VAL A 303 13.45 29.26 -4.11
N SER A 304 13.00 28.15 -4.69
CA SER A 304 11.93 27.32 -4.13
C SER A 304 12.23 26.72 -2.75
N SER A 305 13.51 26.52 -2.39
CA SER A 305 13.87 26.02 -1.05
C SER A 305 13.71 27.08 0.04
N PHE A 306 13.57 28.35 -0.33
CA PHE A 306 13.54 29.46 0.62
C PHE A 306 12.18 30.16 0.71
N TRP A 307 11.19 29.80 -0.12
CA TRP A 307 9.86 30.43 -0.15
C TRP A 307 9.17 30.53 1.21
N ILE A 308 9.28 29.51 2.06
CA ILE A 308 8.61 29.47 3.37
C ILE A 308 9.22 30.48 4.35
N ARG A 309 10.51 30.78 4.20
CA ARG A 309 11.25 31.72 5.07
C ARG A 309 11.05 33.18 4.64
N HIS A 310 10.22 33.45 3.65
CA HIS A 310 10.14 34.75 2.97
C HIS A 310 8.69 35.26 2.85
N PRO A 311 8.47 36.59 2.85
CA PRO A 311 7.14 37.16 2.65
C PRO A 311 6.49 36.76 1.31
N GLU A 312 5.17 36.53 1.28
CA GLU A 312 4.45 36.16 0.04
C GLU A 312 4.69 37.15 -1.09
N LYS A 313 4.72 38.45 -0.77
CA LYS A 313 4.97 39.53 -1.72
C LYS A 313 6.32 39.41 -2.44
N TYR A 314 7.36 38.93 -1.76
CA TYR A 314 8.67 38.69 -2.36
C TYR A 314 8.57 37.63 -3.46
N MET A 315 7.93 36.50 -3.14
CA MET A 315 7.71 35.41 -4.07
C MET A 315 6.83 35.84 -5.25
N GLU A 316 5.72 36.54 -5.00
CA GLU A 316 4.84 37.06 -6.05
C GLU A 316 5.58 37.99 -7.03
N GLU A 317 6.41 38.92 -6.52
CA GLU A 317 7.16 39.87 -7.36
C GLU A 317 8.23 39.17 -8.23
N ILE A 318 8.96 38.18 -7.66
CA ILE A 318 9.91 37.36 -8.41
C ILE A 318 9.19 36.56 -9.50
N MET A 319 8.08 35.89 -9.15
CA MET A 319 7.31 35.08 -10.08
C MET A 319 6.68 35.92 -11.20
N GLU A 320 6.08 37.05 -10.85
CA GLU A 320 5.47 37.98 -11.81
C GLU A 320 6.51 38.55 -12.77
N SER A 321 7.70 38.92 -12.27
CA SER A 321 8.78 39.43 -13.12
C SER A 321 9.28 38.38 -14.12
N THR A 322 9.38 37.10 -13.70
CA THR A 322 9.74 36.01 -14.62
C THR A 322 8.63 35.75 -15.64
N LEU A 323 7.36 35.70 -15.22
CA LEU A 323 6.24 35.47 -16.15
C LEU A 323 6.06 36.63 -17.12
N SER A 324 6.30 37.89 -16.70
CA SER A 324 6.30 39.07 -17.56
C SER A 324 7.35 38.95 -18.66
N LEU A 325 8.61 38.65 -18.28
CA LEU A 325 9.70 38.43 -19.24
C LEU A 325 9.35 37.35 -20.27
N LEU A 326 8.76 36.23 -19.83
CA LEU A 326 8.39 35.14 -20.75
C LEU A 326 7.19 35.48 -21.65
N ALA A 327 6.38 36.47 -21.28
CA ALA A 327 5.19 36.87 -22.03
C ALA A 327 5.48 37.91 -23.13
N VAL A 328 6.69 38.48 -23.16
CA VAL A 328 7.15 39.45 -24.15
C VAL A 328 7.06 38.87 -25.56
N LYS A 329 6.57 39.69 -26.51
CA LYS A 329 6.54 39.37 -27.95
C LYS A 329 7.11 40.54 -28.74
N HIS A 330 7.89 40.22 -29.76
CA HIS A 330 8.36 41.22 -30.72
C HIS A 330 7.19 41.63 -31.64
N ASN A 331 6.71 42.86 -31.53
CA ASN A 331 5.58 43.36 -32.33
C ASN A 331 6.09 44.10 -33.58
N ASN A 332 6.23 43.41 -34.72
CA ASN A 332 6.41 44.11 -35.99
C ASN A 332 5.05 44.23 -36.71
N SER A 333 4.41 45.39 -36.54
CA SER A 333 3.24 45.83 -37.30
C SER A 333 3.61 46.66 -38.53
N SER A 334 4.71 46.34 -39.21
CA SER A 334 5.10 46.96 -40.48
C SER A 334 5.23 45.93 -41.59
N GLN A 335 4.42 46.10 -42.63
CA GLN A 335 4.40 45.30 -43.85
C GLN A 335 5.77 45.35 -44.54
N MET A 336 6.58 44.29 -44.43
CA MET A 336 7.45 43.71 -45.49
C MET A 336 8.34 42.61 -44.87
N ALA A 337 8.24 41.39 -45.42
CA ALA A 337 8.99 40.17 -45.11
C ALA A 337 8.92 39.64 -43.65
N SER A 338 8.22 38.52 -43.50
CA SER A 338 7.99 37.74 -42.27
C SER A 338 9.27 37.09 -41.71
N SER A 339 10.13 37.84 -41.04
CA SER A 339 11.13 37.25 -40.13
C SER A 339 10.56 37.20 -38.72
N GLU A 340 10.01 36.04 -38.33
CA GLU A 340 9.75 35.77 -36.90
C GLU A 340 11.09 35.79 -36.15
N PHE A 341 11.13 36.47 -35.00
CA PHE A 341 12.28 36.53 -34.10
C PHE A 341 12.10 35.54 -32.95
N TRP A 342 13.19 35.16 -32.28
CA TRP A 342 13.14 34.21 -31.16
C TRP A 342 12.69 34.89 -29.85
N ASP A 343 11.61 34.41 -29.26
CA ASP A 343 11.09 34.86 -27.96
C ASP A 343 12.01 34.43 -26.78
N PRO A 344 11.93 35.10 -25.60
CA PRO A 344 12.74 34.77 -24.42
C PRO A 344 12.65 33.31 -23.97
N LEU A 345 11.50 32.67 -24.19
CA LEU A 345 11.26 31.28 -23.83
C LEU A 345 12.13 30.28 -24.64
N TYR A 346 12.55 30.62 -25.87
CA TYR A 346 13.51 29.80 -26.63
C TYR A 346 14.89 29.77 -25.98
N PHE A 347 15.37 30.92 -25.51
CA PHE A 347 16.64 31.03 -24.79
C PHE A 347 16.56 30.37 -23.41
N LEU A 348 15.41 30.42 -22.73
CA LEU A 348 15.21 29.67 -21.49
C LEU A 348 15.21 28.16 -21.74
N ALA A 349 14.54 27.68 -22.80
CA ALA A 349 14.51 26.27 -23.16
C ALA A 349 15.89 25.71 -23.54
N LEU A 350 16.76 26.53 -24.14
CA LEU A 350 18.16 26.19 -24.41
C LEU A 350 18.97 25.96 -23.12
N VAL A 351 18.68 26.73 -22.06
CA VAL A 351 19.39 26.65 -20.78
C VAL A 351 18.81 25.55 -19.87
N ASP A 352 17.49 25.39 -19.85
CA ASP A 352 16.79 24.38 -19.04
C ASP A 352 15.79 23.60 -19.88
N LEU A 353 16.27 22.55 -20.56
CA LEU A 353 15.46 21.77 -21.50
C LEU A 353 14.19 21.16 -20.88
N LYS A 354 14.23 20.72 -19.62
CA LYS A 354 13.11 20.00 -18.95
C LYS A 354 12.27 20.90 -18.04
N ALA A 355 12.44 22.22 -18.11
CA ALA A 355 11.75 23.19 -17.26
C ALA A 355 11.82 22.81 -15.76
N VAL A 356 13.02 22.47 -15.28
CA VAL A 356 13.25 22.10 -13.88
C VAL A 356 12.85 23.22 -12.92
N TRP A 357 13.06 24.48 -13.31
CA TRP A 357 12.60 25.65 -12.55
C TRP A 357 11.09 25.57 -12.25
N PHE A 358 10.25 25.30 -13.26
CA PHE A 358 8.81 25.25 -13.11
C PHE A 358 8.36 24.02 -12.34
N LYS A 359 9.02 22.86 -12.56
CA LYS A 359 8.79 21.66 -11.76
C LYS A 359 8.96 21.94 -10.27
N LYS A 360 10.01 22.69 -9.88
CA LYS A 360 10.26 23.05 -8.48
C LYS A 360 9.23 24.02 -7.94
N TRP A 361 8.84 25.04 -8.72
CA TRP A 361 7.76 25.96 -8.34
C TRP A 361 6.41 25.28 -8.09
N MET A 362 6.09 24.25 -8.88
CA MET A 362 4.81 23.53 -8.79
C MET A 362 4.77 22.50 -7.66
N HIS A 363 5.92 22.19 -7.03
CA HIS A 363 6.03 21.16 -5.98
C HIS A 363 5.30 21.57 -4.69
N ALA A 364 5.62 22.73 -4.13
CA ALA A 364 5.01 23.21 -2.89
C ALA A 364 3.63 23.85 -3.14
N TYR A 365 2.67 23.59 -2.26
CA TYR A 365 1.30 24.13 -2.37
C TYR A 365 1.29 25.67 -2.39
N TYR A 366 2.10 26.29 -1.53
CA TYR A 366 2.21 27.74 -1.36
C TYR A 366 2.61 28.45 -2.67
N SER A 367 3.72 28.04 -3.29
CA SER A 367 4.20 28.61 -4.55
C SER A 367 3.29 28.28 -5.73
N ARG A 368 2.80 27.03 -5.81
CA ARG A 368 1.91 26.58 -6.89
C ARG A 368 0.64 27.43 -6.97
N THR A 369 0.06 27.79 -5.84
CA THR A 369 -1.19 28.56 -5.77
C THR A 369 -1.02 29.94 -6.40
N VAL A 370 0.11 30.61 -6.14
CA VAL A 370 0.45 31.91 -6.73
C VAL A 370 0.69 31.79 -8.23
N VAL A 371 1.50 30.81 -8.66
CA VAL A 371 1.81 30.58 -10.09
C VAL A 371 0.54 30.36 -10.89
N LEU A 372 -0.35 29.48 -10.43
CA LEU A 372 -1.61 29.18 -11.13
C LEU A 372 -2.55 30.39 -11.16
N ARG A 373 -2.62 31.17 -10.07
CA ARG A 373 -3.39 32.43 -10.01
C ARG A 373 -2.88 33.46 -11.03
N LEU A 374 -1.56 33.64 -11.15
CA LEU A 374 -0.96 34.58 -12.10
C LEU A 374 -1.14 34.12 -13.56
N LEU A 375 -1.01 32.81 -13.83
CA LEU A 375 -1.28 32.24 -15.14
C LEU A 375 -2.75 32.38 -15.55
N GLU A 376 -3.69 32.22 -14.62
CA GLU A 376 -5.12 32.38 -14.90
C GLU A 376 -5.51 33.83 -15.17
N LYS A 377 -5.04 34.76 -14.32
CA LYS A 377 -5.50 36.17 -14.33
C LYS A 377 -4.76 37.09 -15.30
N LYS A 378 -3.43 36.92 -15.44
CA LYS A 378 -2.56 37.88 -16.17
C LYS A 378 -1.86 37.25 -17.37
N TYR A 379 -1.40 36.01 -17.26
CA TYR A 379 -0.48 35.42 -18.25
C TYR A 379 -1.02 34.17 -18.96
N LYS A 380 -2.35 34.08 -19.15
CA LYS A 380 -2.99 32.92 -19.80
C LYS A 380 -2.46 32.65 -21.22
N SER A 381 -1.99 33.70 -21.89
CA SER A 381 -1.34 33.62 -23.20
C SER A 381 -0.07 32.77 -23.22
N LEU A 382 0.66 32.61 -22.10
CA LEU A 382 1.85 31.75 -22.02
C LEU A 382 1.51 30.27 -22.25
N VAL A 383 0.36 29.82 -21.73
CA VAL A 383 -0.10 28.44 -21.94
C VAL A 383 -0.49 28.24 -23.42
N SER A 384 -1.07 29.26 -24.05
CA SER A 384 -1.38 29.24 -25.49
C SER A 384 -0.14 29.27 -26.40
N LEU A 385 1.00 29.81 -25.92
CA LEU A 385 2.27 29.88 -26.64
C LEU A 385 3.01 28.54 -26.66
N CYS A 386 2.77 27.67 -25.68
CA CYS A 386 3.35 26.33 -25.66
C CYS A 386 2.78 25.43 -26.79
N TYR A 387 1.66 25.83 -27.43
CA TYR A 387 0.89 24.99 -28.36
C TYR A 387 1.29 25.00 -29.86
N PRO A 388 1.65 26.11 -30.52
CA PRO A 388 1.81 26.19 -31.98
C PRO A 388 2.80 25.16 -32.57
N ASN A 389 3.81 24.75 -31.80
CA ASN A 389 4.77 23.74 -32.22
C ASN A 389 4.21 22.31 -32.27
N PHE A 390 3.11 22.01 -31.55
CA PHE A 390 2.42 20.72 -31.63
C PHE A 390 1.68 20.55 -32.97
N GLN A 391 1.27 21.65 -33.62
CA GLN A 391 0.50 21.63 -34.86
C GLN A 391 1.38 21.48 -36.12
N ILE A 392 2.58 22.06 -36.13
CA ILE A 392 3.59 21.87 -37.19
C ILE A 392 4.07 20.40 -37.24
N LEU A 393 4.05 19.73 -36.09
CA LEU A 393 4.45 18.34 -35.90
C LEU A 393 3.40 17.31 -36.36
N GLY A 394 2.11 17.61 -36.21
CA GLY A 394 1.03 16.68 -36.58
C GLY A 394 0.86 16.44 -38.09
N GLY A 395 1.41 17.34 -38.94
CA GLY A 395 1.24 17.28 -40.39
C GLY A 395 2.40 16.68 -41.20
N LYS A 396 3.62 16.55 -40.63
CA LYS A 396 4.82 16.11 -41.37
C LYS A 396 5.68 15.12 -40.58
N LYS A 397 5.27 13.83 -40.58
CA LYS A 397 5.94 12.68 -39.90
C LYS A 397 7.47 12.60 -40.10
N LYS A 398 8.00 13.01 -41.26
CA LYS A 398 9.45 12.98 -41.57
C LYS A 398 10.27 14.09 -40.86
N ALA A 399 9.65 15.19 -40.45
CA ALA A 399 10.36 16.33 -39.87
C ALA A 399 10.84 16.07 -38.43
N LEU A 400 10.02 15.37 -37.62
CA LEU A 400 10.35 14.98 -36.25
C LEU A 400 11.54 14.00 -36.20
N LEU A 401 11.55 13.05 -37.13
CA LEU A 401 12.61 12.05 -37.27
C LEU A 401 13.96 12.70 -37.61
N LEU A 402 13.97 13.61 -38.58
CA LEU A 402 15.15 14.39 -38.93
C LEU A 402 15.61 15.27 -37.75
N MET A 403 14.70 15.98 -37.08
CA MET A 403 15.01 16.84 -35.93
C MET A 403 15.64 16.09 -34.76
N PHE A 404 15.11 14.90 -34.41
CA PHE A 404 15.66 14.05 -33.35
C PHE A 404 17.03 13.45 -33.71
N LEU A 405 17.19 12.96 -34.94
CA LEU A 405 18.46 12.42 -35.44
C LEU A 405 19.56 13.49 -35.49
N PHE A 406 19.23 14.73 -35.86
CA PHE A 406 20.19 15.85 -35.82
C PHE A 406 20.60 16.24 -34.40
N PHE A 407 19.69 16.13 -33.42
CA PHE A 407 19.97 16.44 -32.01
C PHE A 407 20.87 15.38 -31.34
N GLN A 408 20.70 14.09 -31.63
CA GLN A 408 21.56 13.02 -31.07
C GLN A 408 22.99 12.99 -31.67
N GLY A 409 23.19 13.59 -32.84
CA GLY A 409 24.36 13.37 -33.67
C GLY A 409 25.67 14.08 -33.30
N ASN A 410 25.78 14.96 -32.28
CA ASN A 410 27.07 15.60 -31.97
C ASN A 410 27.20 16.07 -30.51
N LYS A 411 28.29 15.66 -29.85
CA LYS A 411 28.57 16.00 -28.44
C LYS A 411 29.14 17.41 -28.20
N GLN A 412 29.49 18.18 -29.23
CA GLN A 412 29.87 19.60 -29.14
C GLN A 412 29.49 20.33 -30.44
N LYS A 413 28.27 20.87 -30.51
CA LYS A 413 27.82 21.73 -31.62
C LYS A 413 27.81 23.17 -31.13
N ASN A 414 28.51 24.06 -31.84
CA ASN A 414 28.46 25.50 -31.57
C ASN A 414 27.29 26.19 -32.28
N PHE A 415 26.62 25.54 -33.24
CA PHE A 415 25.51 26.13 -34.00
C PHE A 415 24.26 25.25 -33.92
N TYR A 416 23.12 25.89 -33.64
CA TYR A 416 21.79 25.28 -33.58
C TYR A 416 20.92 25.79 -34.72
N THR A 417 20.40 24.88 -35.53
CA THR A 417 19.46 25.21 -36.60
C THR A 417 18.09 25.63 -36.02
N GLY A 418 17.32 26.44 -36.76
CA GLY A 418 15.97 26.82 -36.32
C GLY A 418 15.05 25.63 -36.03
N LYS A 419 15.27 24.49 -36.72
CA LYS A 419 14.55 23.24 -36.47
C LYS A 419 14.93 22.56 -35.14
N GLU A 420 16.21 22.54 -34.79
CA GLU A 420 16.68 22.01 -33.49
C GLU A 420 16.15 22.89 -32.34
N LEU A 421 16.11 24.20 -32.51
CA LEU A 421 15.55 25.14 -31.52
C LEU A 421 14.06 24.96 -31.30
N GLN A 422 13.29 24.75 -32.38
CA GLN A 422 11.86 24.40 -32.29
C GLN A 422 11.64 23.09 -31.52
N TYR A 423 12.52 22.10 -31.69
CA TYR A 423 12.45 20.85 -30.94
C TYR A 423 12.78 21.02 -29.44
N ILE A 424 13.83 21.78 -29.12
CA ILE A 424 14.20 22.12 -27.73
C ILE A 424 13.05 22.84 -27.02
N TYR A 425 12.44 23.82 -27.70
CA TYR A 425 11.27 24.52 -27.21
C TYR A 425 10.06 23.58 -27.02
N PHE A 426 9.83 22.64 -27.93
CA PHE A 426 8.78 21.64 -27.80
C PHE A 426 8.97 20.77 -26.55
N VAL A 427 10.18 20.27 -26.29
CA VAL A 427 10.48 19.46 -25.09
C VAL A 427 10.25 20.25 -23.80
N HIS A 428 10.67 21.52 -23.78
CA HIS A 428 10.45 22.42 -22.65
C HIS A 428 8.95 22.67 -22.41
N SER A 429 8.21 22.97 -23.48
CA SER A 429 6.76 23.22 -23.45
C SER A 429 5.97 21.99 -22.99
N LEU A 430 6.36 20.80 -23.47
CA LEU A 430 5.77 19.55 -23.06
C LEU A 430 6.00 19.29 -21.55
N SER A 431 7.20 19.58 -21.04
CA SER A 431 7.53 19.44 -19.62
C SER A 431 6.71 20.40 -18.73
N LEU A 432 6.52 21.65 -19.18
CA LEU A 432 5.66 22.64 -18.53
C LEU A 432 4.19 22.17 -18.47
N LEU A 433 3.63 21.78 -19.63
CA LEU A 433 2.25 21.33 -19.74
C LEU A 433 2.01 20.06 -18.91
N GLY A 434 2.91 19.09 -18.99
CA GLY A 434 2.81 17.86 -18.20
C GLY A 434 2.73 18.15 -16.70
N ARG A 435 3.51 19.12 -16.20
CA ARG A 435 3.47 19.54 -14.79
C ARG A 435 2.18 20.27 -14.42
N LEU A 436 1.63 21.05 -15.34
CA LEU A 436 0.41 21.81 -15.15
C LEU A 436 -0.83 20.90 -15.06
N LEU A 437 -0.89 19.84 -15.86
CA LEU A 437 -2.01 18.91 -15.91
C LEU A 437 -2.18 18.04 -14.66
N ILE A 438 -1.11 17.85 -13.87
CA ILE A 438 -1.16 17.11 -12.60
C ILE A 438 -2.16 17.75 -11.63
N TYR A 439 -2.29 19.08 -11.63
CA TYR A 439 -3.07 19.81 -10.64
C TYR A 439 -4.42 20.31 -11.18
N LYS A 440 -5.46 20.22 -10.34
CA LYS A 440 -6.85 20.58 -10.69
C LYS A 440 -7.00 22.01 -11.21
N GLN A 441 -6.38 22.99 -10.55
CA GLN A 441 -6.42 24.39 -10.98
C GLN A 441 -5.67 24.60 -12.31
N GLY A 442 -4.64 23.82 -12.61
CA GLY A 442 -3.96 23.84 -13.90
C GLY A 442 -4.88 23.36 -15.03
N ARG A 443 -5.60 22.25 -14.81
CA ARG A 443 -6.58 21.71 -15.77
C ARG A 443 -7.72 22.70 -16.07
N LYS A 444 -8.14 23.51 -15.10
CA LYS A 444 -9.14 24.59 -15.29
C LYS A 444 -8.71 25.70 -16.25
N LEU A 445 -7.42 25.80 -16.60
CA LEU A 445 -6.96 26.76 -17.60
C LEU A 445 -7.47 26.41 -19.02
N PHE A 446 -7.92 25.18 -19.23
CA PHE A 446 -8.55 24.72 -20.46
C PHE A 446 -10.07 24.91 -20.38
N PRO A 447 -10.73 25.30 -21.50
CA PRO A 447 -10.17 25.37 -22.85
C PRO A 447 -9.38 26.65 -23.18
N ILE A 448 -8.47 26.55 -24.15
CA ILE A 448 -7.60 27.65 -24.59
C ILE A 448 -7.92 28.05 -26.04
N GLN A 449 -8.03 29.35 -26.30
CA GLN A 449 -8.15 29.92 -27.65
C GLN A 449 -6.79 29.99 -28.34
N LEU A 450 -6.68 29.38 -29.52
CA LEU A 450 -5.47 29.37 -30.32
C LEU A 450 -5.55 30.43 -31.41
N LYS A 451 -4.46 31.18 -31.62
CA LYS A 451 -4.42 32.25 -32.64
C LYS A 451 -4.75 31.78 -34.07
N ASN A 452 -4.58 30.49 -34.36
CA ASN A 452 -4.70 29.92 -35.71
C ASN A 452 -5.92 28.98 -35.91
N ARG A 453 -6.82 28.84 -34.92
CA ARG A 453 -8.07 28.07 -35.05
C ARG A 453 -9.24 28.83 -34.43
N LYS A 454 -10.43 28.72 -35.05
CA LYS A 454 -11.68 29.27 -34.49
C LYS A 454 -12.18 28.45 -33.29
N ASP A 455 -11.78 27.19 -33.18
CA ASP A 455 -12.25 26.26 -32.14
C ASP A 455 -11.39 26.30 -30.87
N LEU A 456 -12.06 26.24 -29.72
CA LEU A 456 -11.48 26.13 -28.39
C LEU A 456 -10.82 24.76 -28.20
N MET A 457 -9.54 24.71 -27.82
CA MET A 457 -8.88 23.45 -27.48
C MET A 457 -9.29 22.98 -26.09
N THR A 458 -9.92 21.81 -26.00
CA THR A 458 -10.27 21.20 -24.71
C THR A 458 -9.11 20.38 -24.14
N LEU A 459 -9.20 20.06 -22.84
CA LEU A 459 -8.25 19.16 -22.16
C LEU A 459 -8.17 17.79 -22.85
N LYS A 460 -9.34 17.26 -23.28
CA LYS A 460 -9.44 15.98 -23.99
C LYS A 460 -8.72 15.99 -25.33
N ASP A 461 -8.83 17.08 -26.09
CA ASP A 461 -8.12 17.23 -27.38
C ASP A 461 -6.60 17.22 -27.18
N LEU A 462 -6.12 17.81 -26.08
CA LEU A 462 -4.69 17.82 -25.73
C LEU A 462 -4.18 16.41 -25.39
N ILE A 463 -4.94 15.64 -24.61
CA ILE A 463 -4.57 14.25 -24.27
C ILE A 463 -4.58 13.36 -25.52
N ILE A 464 -5.57 13.51 -26.40
CA ILE A 464 -5.61 12.79 -27.69
C ILE A 464 -4.41 13.19 -28.58
N MET A 465 -4.00 14.46 -28.55
CA MET A 465 -2.78 14.90 -29.23
C MET A 465 -1.53 14.23 -28.65
N PHE A 466 -1.44 14.09 -27.33
CA PHE A 466 -0.34 13.37 -26.67
C PHE A 466 -0.30 11.90 -27.09
N THR A 467 -1.43 11.18 -27.08
CA THR A 467 -1.48 9.78 -27.51
C THR A 467 -1.06 9.62 -28.99
N ARG A 468 -1.53 10.51 -29.88
CA ARG A 468 -1.15 10.50 -31.30
C ARG A 468 0.33 10.79 -31.56
N LEU A 469 0.99 11.57 -30.71
CA LEU A 469 2.41 11.86 -30.82
C LEU A 469 3.28 10.67 -30.43
N ILE A 470 2.78 9.74 -29.60
CA ILE A 470 3.46 8.47 -29.32
C ILE A 470 3.61 7.64 -30.61
N TYR A 471 2.62 7.68 -31.50
CA TYR A 471 2.66 6.97 -32.79
C TYR A 471 3.75 7.47 -33.76
N CYS A 472 4.30 8.65 -33.49
CA CYS A 472 5.32 9.28 -34.31
C CYS A 472 6.76 8.96 -33.83
N SER A 473 6.95 7.96 -32.96
CA SER A 473 8.26 7.55 -32.43
C SER A 473 9.28 7.23 -33.54
N PRO A 474 10.53 7.74 -33.47
CA PRO A 474 11.59 7.40 -34.43
C PRO A 474 12.17 5.99 -34.21
N ASN A 475 12.60 5.33 -35.30
CA ASN A 475 13.37 4.07 -35.23
C ASN A 475 14.72 4.33 -34.54
N CYS A 476 14.88 3.87 -33.29
CA CYS A 476 16.19 3.87 -32.62
C CYS A 476 16.73 2.43 -32.61
N PRO A 477 17.83 2.12 -33.30
CA PRO A 477 18.29 0.74 -33.49
C PRO A 477 18.92 0.05 -32.27
N LYS A 478 18.92 0.63 -31.05
CA LYS A 478 19.55 0.03 -29.87
C LYS A 478 18.83 0.37 -28.56
N PRO A 479 18.69 -0.57 -27.61
CA PRO A 479 18.25 -0.27 -26.25
C PRO A 479 19.35 0.57 -25.58
N LEU A 480 19.02 1.84 -25.30
CA LEU A 480 19.94 2.73 -24.60
C LEU A 480 20.11 2.25 -23.16
N THR A 481 21.35 2.03 -22.77
CA THR A 481 21.78 1.83 -21.39
C THR A 481 21.21 2.92 -20.48
N VAL A 482 20.91 2.54 -19.24
CA VAL A 482 20.15 3.26 -18.18
C VAL A 482 20.68 4.67 -17.83
N HIS A 483 21.76 5.15 -18.44
CA HIS A 483 22.47 6.37 -18.04
C HIS A 483 22.52 7.52 -19.06
N SER A 484 21.83 7.44 -20.22
CA SER A 484 21.65 8.61 -21.11
C SER A 484 20.20 9.10 -21.07
N GLY A 485 19.97 10.35 -20.66
CA GLY A 485 18.61 10.91 -20.54
C GLY A 485 17.79 10.74 -21.83
N ASN A 486 16.67 10.01 -21.74
CA ASN A 486 15.74 9.81 -22.86
C ASN A 486 15.04 11.14 -23.20
N TYR A 487 15.50 11.80 -24.26
CA TYR A 487 14.87 13.01 -24.82
C TYR A 487 13.96 12.67 -26.01
N SER A 488 13.49 11.43 -26.12
CA SER A 488 12.54 11.04 -27.16
C SER A 488 11.14 11.62 -26.86
N PRO A 489 10.41 12.13 -27.85
CA PRO A 489 9.08 12.70 -27.63
C PRO A 489 8.11 11.66 -27.06
N ALA A 490 8.14 10.44 -27.61
CA ALA A 490 7.31 9.33 -27.14
C ALA A 490 7.63 8.97 -25.68
N GLY A 491 8.92 8.93 -25.30
CA GLY A 491 9.32 8.66 -23.91
C GLY A 491 8.86 9.75 -22.94
N LEU A 492 9.06 11.03 -23.29
CA LEU A 492 8.63 12.16 -22.46
C LEU A 492 7.12 12.24 -22.29
N ILE A 493 6.36 11.99 -23.37
CA ILE A 493 4.90 11.95 -23.30
C ILE A 493 4.44 10.76 -22.46
N THR A 494 5.05 9.58 -22.64
CA THR A 494 4.76 8.41 -21.81
C THR A 494 5.00 8.73 -20.34
N ASP A 495 6.13 9.36 -19.99
CA ASP A 495 6.42 9.79 -18.61
C ASP A 495 5.40 10.78 -18.05
N ILE A 496 4.85 11.68 -18.88
CA ILE A 496 3.77 12.59 -18.47
C ILE A 496 2.49 11.80 -18.22
N LEU A 497 2.07 10.94 -19.15
CA LEU A 497 0.85 10.15 -19.02
C LEU A 497 0.93 9.18 -17.83
N ARG A 498 2.12 8.60 -17.57
CA ARG A 498 2.42 7.81 -16.37
C ARG A 498 2.13 8.58 -15.09
N VAL A 499 2.69 9.79 -14.97
CA VAL A 499 2.48 10.64 -13.78
C VAL A 499 1.01 11.07 -13.65
N LEU A 500 0.28 11.20 -14.77
CA LEU A 500 -1.16 11.44 -14.74
C LEU A 500 -1.96 10.21 -14.32
N CYS A 501 -1.54 8.99 -14.66
CA CYS A 501 -2.17 7.76 -14.14
C CYS A 501 -1.98 7.62 -12.62
N ASP A 502 -0.84 8.05 -12.09
CA ASP A 502 -0.51 7.86 -10.66
C ASP A 502 -1.38 8.72 -9.72
N GLY A 503 -2.09 9.74 -10.22
CA GLY A 503 -3.02 10.56 -9.43
C GLY A 503 -4.49 10.27 -9.73
N LYS A 504 -5.26 9.80 -8.74
CA LYS A 504 -6.67 9.40 -8.92
C LYS A 504 -7.55 10.48 -9.56
N GLU A 505 -7.50 11.71 -9.05
CA GLU A 505 -8.30 12.82 -9.58
C GLU A 505 -7.89 13.24 -11.00
N CYS A 506 -6.59 13.26 -11.30
CA CYS A 506 -6.11 13.68 -12.62
C CYS A 506 -6.30 12.60 -13.68
N ALA A 507 -6.14 11.33 -13.33
CA ALA A 507 -6.43 10.20 -14.21
C ALA A 507 -7.91 10.17 -14.61
N THR A 508 -8.82 10.41 -13.66
CA THR A 508 -10.28 10.41 -13.92
C THR A 508 -10.69 11.52 -14.89
N GLU A 509 -10.19 12.75 -14.70
CA GLU A 509 -10.54 13.89 -15.56
C GLU A 509 -9.82 13.86 -16.93
N CYS A 510 -8.62 13.28 -17.02
CA CYS A 510 -7.80 13.30 -18.25
C CYS A 510 -7.87 11.99 -19.08
N LEU A 511 -7.77 10.82 -18.43
CA LEU A 511 -7.46 9.54 -19.06
C LEU A 511 -8.65 8.57 -19.05
N TYR A 512 -9.44 8.51 -17.98
CA TYR A 512 -10.57 7.59 -17.84
C TYR A 512 -11.81 8.08 -18.60
N THR A 513 -11.64 8.32 -19.90
CA THR A 513 -12.73 8.63 -20.83
C THR A 513 -12.70 7.65 -21.99
N ASN A 514 -13.88 7.17 -22.41
CA ASN A 514 -14.01 6.19 -23.51
C ASN A 514 -13.20 6.60 -24.75
N THR A 515 -13.22 7.89 -25.10
CA THR A 515 -12.50 8.41 -26.26
C THR A 515 -10.97 8.32 -26.18
N VAL A 516 -10.39 8.50 -24.98
CA VAL A 516 -8.93 8.40 -24.83
C VAL A 516 -8.50 6.94 -24.86
N ILE A 517 -9.30 6.06 -24.25
CA ILE A 517 -9.11 4.61 -24.32
C ILE A 517 -9.23 4.11 -25.77
N GLU A 518 -10.26 4.53 -26.51
CA GLU A 518 -10.43 4.17 -27.93
C GLU A 518 -9.25 4.61 -28.79
N GLU A 519 -8.70 5.81 -28.57
CA GLU A 519 -7.48 6.25 -29.27
C GLU A 519 -6.29 5.37 -28.88
N LEU A 520 -6.05 5.09 -27.58
CA LEU A 520 -4.97 4.19 -27.15
C LEU A 520 -5.07 2.77 -27.75
N LEU A 521 -6.29 2.25 -27.92
CA LEU A 521 -6.57 0.93 -28.48
C LEU A 521 -6.58 0.91 -30.03
N GLN A 522 -6.64 2.07 -30.68
CA GLN A 522 -6.74 2.18 -32.14
C GLN A 522 -5.61 1.44 -32.89
N PRO A 523 -4.32 1.50 -32.48
CA PRO A 523 -3.25 0.73 -33.13
C PRO A 523 -3.47 -0.78 -33.05
N LEU A 524 -4.02 -1.28 -31.93
CA LEU A 524 -4.32 -2.71 -31.74
C LEU A 524 -5.43 -3.15 -32.68
N HIS A 525 -6.48 -2.33 -32.83
CA HIS A 525 -7.57 -2.62 -33.78
C HIS A 525 -7.09 -2.74 -35.22
N TYR A 526 -6.19 -1.87 -35.67
CA TYR A 526 -5.68 -1.94 -37.03
C TYR A 526 -4.80 -3.18 -37.26
N LEU A 527 -3.93 -3.52 -36.30
CA LEU A 527 -3.09 -4.72 -36.37
C LEU A 527 -3.93 -6.00 -36.33
N LEU A 528 -4.98 -6.05 -35.51
CA LEU A 528 -5.91 -7.19 -35.46
C LEU A 528 -6.69 -7.40 -36.77
N LYS A 529 -6.97 -6.32 -37.52
CA LYS A 529 -7.65 -6.32 -38.82
C LYS A 529 -6.70 -6.50 -40.02
N GLY A 530 -5.39 -6.62 -39.80
CA GLY A 530 -4.39 -6.79 -40.86
C GLY A 530 -4.27 -5.58 -41.80
N THR A 531 -4.64 -4.37 -41.35
CA THR A 531 -4.54 -3.15 -42.16
C THR A 531 -3.16 -2.52 -41.99
N GLU A 532 -2.47 -2.15 -43.07
CA GLU A 532 -1.16 -1.47 -43.00
C GLU A 532 -1.28 -0.14 -42.22
N VAL A 533 -0.64 -0.08 -41.05
CA VAL A 533 -0.55 1.15 -40.27
C VAL A 533 0.75 1.85 -40.63
N ASN A 534 0.69 3.14 -40.96
CA ASN A 534 1.86 4.02 -41.07
C ASN A 534 2.46 4.33 -39.67
N LEU A 535 2.89 3.30 -38.95
CA LEU A 535 3.72 3.38 -37.74
C LEU A 535 5.18 3.27 -38.18
N ASN A 536 6.04 4.19 -37.71
CA ASN A 536 7.46 4.15 -38.05
C ASN A 536 8.17 3.00 -37.31
N CYS A 537 7.88 2.83 -36.01
CA CYS A 537 8.36 1.76 -35.14
C CYS A 537 7.18 1.17 -34.35
N PRO A 538 6.52 0.11 -34.84
CA PRO A 538 5.35 -0.45 -34.17
C PRO A 538 5.70 -0.99 -32.77
N GLU A 539 6.86 -1.62 -32.59
CA GLU A 539 7.23 -2.28 -31.32
C GLU A 539 7.42 -1.28 -30.18
N THR A 540 8.22 -0.22 -30.36
CA THR A 540 8.44 0.78 -29.30
C THR A 540 7.17 1.55 -28.97
N THR A 541 6.37 1.87 -30.00
CA THR A 541 5.07 2.54 -29.84
C THR A 541 4.11 1.68 -29.02
N LEU A 542 4.00 0.38 -29.36
CA LEU A 542 3.13 -0.55 -28.66
C LEU A 542 3.59 -0.80 -27.22
N THR A 543 4.89 -0.85 -26.95
CA THR A 543 5.42 -0.96 -25.58
C THR A 543 5.06 0.26 -24.72
N HIS A 544 5.14 1.47 -25.27
CA HIS A 544 4.69 2.68 -24.57
C HIS A 544 3.18 2.66 -24.29
N ILE A 545 2.37 2.20 -25.25
CA ILE A 545 0.92 2.04 -25.07
C ILE A 545 0.61 0.99 -24.00
N ALA A 546 1.26 -0.17 -24.06
CA ALA A 546 1.07 -1.24 -23.09
C ALA A 546 1.36 -0.76 -21.66
N ASP A 547 2.45 -0.03 -21.46
CA ASP A 547 2.79 0.50 -20.14
C ASP A 547 1.76 1.52 -19.60
N ILE A 548 1.19 2.37 -20.47
CA ILE A 548 0.08 3.27 -20.08
C ILE A 548 -1.18 2.45 -19.74
N LEU A 549 -1.55 1.48 -20.59
CA LEU A 549 -2.72 0.61 -20.38
C LEU A 549 -2.59 -0.23 -19.11
N ALA A 550 -1.40 -0.71 -18.78
CA ALA A 550 -1.15 -1.47 -17.55
C ALA A 550 -1.41 -0.61 -16.31
N ARG A 551 -0.99 0.66 -16.32
CA ARG A 551 -1.29 1.60 -15.22
C ARG A 551 -2.77 1.95 -15.12
N ILE A 552 -3.46 2.04 -16.25
CA ILE A 552 -4.92 2.23 -16.27
C ILE A 552 -5.63 0.99 -15.69
N ALA A 553 -5.22 -0.21 -16.08
CA ALA A 553 -5.77 -1.47 -15.59
C ALA A 553 -5.46 -1.76 -14.11
N ALA A 554 -4.37 -1.19 -13.57
CA ALA A 554 -4.02 -1.32 -12.15
C ALA A 554 -4.88 -0.47 -11.22
N ALA A 555 -5.59 0.55 -11.74
CA ALA A 555 -6.46 1.41 -10.95
C ALA A 555 -7.93 0.98 -11.08
N ASP A 556 -8.68 0.92 -9.99
CA ASP A 556 -10.07 0.40 -10.00
C ASP A 556 -10.99 1.10 -11.02
N ASP A 557 -10.99 2.44 -11.06
CA ASP A 557 -11.82 3.22 -11.98
C ASP A 557 -11.41 2.98 -13.45
N GLY A 558 -10.09 2.82 -13.70
CA GLY A 558 -9.55 2.54 -15.02
C GLY A 558 -9.80 1.11 -15.49
N LEU A 559 -9.71 0.13 -14.57
CA LEU A 559 -10.04 -1.27 -14.81
C LEU A 559 -11.52 -1.42 -15.16
N SER A 560 -12.42 -0.82 -14.38
CA SER A 560 -13.86 -0.84 -14.65
C SER A 560 -14.17 -0.29 -16.06
N LEU A 561 -13.51 0.80 -16.46
CA LEU A 561 -13.62 1.36 -17.80
C LEU A 561 -13.09 0.42 -18.90
N LEU A 562 -12.03 -0.35 -18.65
CA LEU A 562 -11.52 -1.33 -19.62
C LEU A 562 -12.42 -2.57 -19.73
N LEU A 563 -13.01 -3.02 -18.62
CA LEU A 563 -13.87 -4.21 -18.56
C LEU A 563 -15.28 -3.94 -19.13
N TYR A 564 -15.84 -2.76 -18.87
CA TYR A 564 -17.24 -2.44 -19.22
C TYR A 564 -17.40 -1.21 -20.13
N GLY A 565 -16.36 -0.41 -20.32
CA GLY A 565 -16.42 0.81 -21.12
C GLY A 565 -16.31 0.55 -22.63
N GLY A 566 -17.09 1.30 -23.41
CA GLY A 566 -17.10 1.27 -24.88
C GLY A 566 -18.42 0.74 -25.47
N GLU A 567 -18.93 1.40 -26.52
CA GLU A 567 -20.25 1.09 -27.10
C GLU A 567 -20.30 -0.19 -27.97
N LYS A 568 -19.14 -0.68 -28.45
CA LYS A 568 -19.08 -1.80 -29.43
C LYS A 568 -18.31 -3.04 -28.98
N SER A 569 -17.24 -2.86 -28.19
CA SER A 569 -16.48 -3.95 -27.55
C SER A 569 -15.62 -3.38 -26.43
N PRO A 570 -15.68 -3.93 -25.20
CA PRO A 570 -14.83 -3.45 -24.12
C PRO A 570 -13.34 -3.57 -24.42
N GLY A 571 -12.55 -2.64 -23.88
CA GLY A 571 -11.11 -2.55 -24.11
C GLY A 571 -10.35 -3.83 -23.75
N ALA A 572 -10.77 -4.50 -22.67
CA ALA A 572 -10.16 -5.74 -22.19
C ALA A 572 -10.18 -6.87 -23.24
N HIS A 573 -11.28 -7.00 -23.99
CA HIS A 573 -11.42 -8.01 -25.05
C HIS A 573 -10.44 -7.79 -26.20
N ILE A 574 -10.22 -6.53 -26.59
CA ILE A 574 -9.30 -6.14 -27.67
C ILE A 574 -7.86 -6.43 -27.24
N ILE A 575 -7.50 -6.04 -26.02
CA ILE A 575 -6.17 -6.27 -25.45
C ILE A 575 -5.90 -7.77 -25.38
N ALA A 576 -6.81 -8.57 -24.83
CA ALA A 576 -6.61 -10.01 -24.68
C ALA A 576 -6.56 -10.75 -26.02
N GLN A 577 -7.39 -10.37 -27.00
CA GLN A 577 -7.32 -10.93 -28.35
C GLN A 577 -5.97 -10.62 -29.01
N PHE A 578 -5.47 -9.39 -28.85
CA PHE A 578 -4.17 -8.99 -29.37
C PHE A 578 -3.04 -9.76 -28.69
N THR A 579 -3.03 -9.84 -27.36
CA THR A 579 -2.03 -10.59 -26.58
C THR A 579 -1.99 -12.05 -26.97
N LYS A 580 -3.15 -12.70 -27.15
CA LYS A 580 -3.23 -14.09 -27.60
C LYS A 580 -2.56 -14.28 -28.97
N LYS A 581 -2.94 -13.49 -29.98
CA LYS A 581 -2.31 -13.54 -31.31
C LYS A 581 -0.81 -13.24 -31.28
N LEU A 582 -0.38 -12.37 -30.37
CA LEU A 582 1.03 -12.03 -30.18
C LEU A 582 1.82 -13.22 -29.60
N LEU A 583 1.23 -13.99 -28.69
CA LEU A 583 1.83 -15.21 -28.13
C LEU A 583 1.85 -16.37 -29.12
N ASP A 584 0.79 -16.50 -29.93
CA ASP A 584 0.65 -17.54 -30.94
C ASP A 584 1.49 -17.26 -32.22
N GLU A 585 2.14 -16.09 -32.30
CA GLU A 585 3.00 -15.59 -33.40
C GLU A 585 2.27 -15.34 -34.73
N ASP A 586 0.96 -15.13 -34.69
CA ASP A 586 0.07 -14.98 -35.85
C ASP A 586 0.10 -13.57 -36.51
N ILE A 587 0.96 -12.66 -36.06
CA ILE A 587 1.02 -11.28 -36.59
C ILE A 587 2.23 -11.13 -37.52
N SER A 588 1.98 -11.32 -38.83
CA SER A 588 2.99 -11.27 -39.90
C SER A 588 3.83 -9.98 -39.97
N VAL A 589 3.30 -8.85 -39.47
CA VAL A 589 3.98 -7.55 -39.46
C VAL A 589 5.10 -7.47 -38.40
N LEU A 590 5.06 -8.32 -37.38
CA LEU A 590 5.99 -8.29 -36.23
C LEU A 590 6.93 -9.50 -36.19
N SER A 591 6.78 -10.44 -37.12
CA SER A 591 7.58 -11.67 -37.20
C SER A 591 9.04 -11.35 -37.54
N GLY A 592 9.98 -11.71 -36.66
CA GLY A 592 11.43 -11.56 -36.87
C GLY A 592 12.11 -10.36 -36.19
N SER A 593 11.40 -9.61 -35.34
CA SER A 593 11.94 -8.46 -34.59
C SER A 593 12.64 -8.88 -33.29
N GLU A 594 13.84 -8.35 -33.01
CA GLU A 594 14.57 -8.56 -31.74
C GLU A 594 13.81 -8.03 -30.51
N MET A 595 12.88 -7.08 -30.68
CA MET A 595 12.09 -6.49 -29.59
C MET A 595 10.80 -7.27 -29.26
N LEU A 596 10.50 -8.34 -30.00
CA LEU A 596 9.27 -9.12 -29.83
C LEU A 596 9.09 -9.71 -28.41
N PRO A 597 10.13 -10.21 -27.71
CA PRO A 597 9.99 -10.69 -26.33
C PRO A 597 9.58 -9.59 -25.35
N VAL A 598 10.15 -8.39 -25.49
CA VAL A 598 9.82 -7.22 -24.65
C VAL A 598 8.36 -6.81 -24.86
N LEU A 599 7.91 -6.84 -26.11
CA LEU A 599 6.53 -6.54 -26.46
C LEU A 599 5.53 -7.60 -25.92
N LYS A 600 5.87 -8.89 -26.02
CA LYS A 600 5.10 -9.99 -25.41
C LYS A 600 4.96 -9.75 -23.90
N GLY A 601 6.06 -9.52 -23.20
CA GLY A 601 6.05 -9.23 -21.76
C GLY A 601 5.21 -8.01 -21.38
N ALA A 602 5.29 -6.92 -22.15
CA ALA A 602 4.51 -5.71 -21.88
C ALA A 602 2.98 -5.94 -21.96
N PHE A 603 2.50 -6.67 -22.96
CA PHE A 603 1.06 -6.96 -23.10
C PHE A 603 0.56 -8.07 -22.18
N ILE A 604 1.40 -9.06 -21.84
CA ILE A 604 1.09 -10.00 -20.75
C ILE A 604 0.93 -9.23 -19.45
N PHE A 605 1.80 -8.26 -19.16
CA PHE A 605 1.71 -7.44 -17.96
C PHE A 605 0.41 -6.61 -17.91
N VAL A 606 -0.07 -6.06 -19.03
CA VAL A 606 -1.41 -5.42 -19.08
C VAL A 606 -2.50 -6.42 -18.71
N CYS A 607 -2.48 -7.61 -19.31
CA CYS A 607 -3.46 -8.66 -19.02
C CYS A 607 -3.40 -9.10 -17.56
N ARG A 608 -2.20 -9.16 -16.98
CA ARG A 608 -1.96 -9.49 -15.57
C ARG A 608 -2.67 -8.56 -14.60
N GLN A 609 -2.65 -7.26 -14.87
CA GLN A 609 -3.39 -6.29 -14.04
C GLN A 609 -4.91 -6.55 -14.06
N MET A 610 -5.43 -7.17 -15.13
CA MET A 610 -6.85 -7.50 -15.25
C MET A 610 -7.18 -8.86 -14.63
N TYR A 611 -6.47 -9.94 -15.00
CA TYR A 611 -6.78 -11.30 -14.54
C TYR A 611 -6.38 -11.58 -13.08
N SER A 612 -5.63 -10.68 -12.43
CA SER A 612 -5.37 -10.74 -10.99
C SER A 612 -6.63 -10.43 -10.14
N THR A 613 -7.69 -9.91 -10.76
CA THR A 613 -8.99 -9.66 -10.13
C THR A 613 -9.99 -10.73 -10.56
N CYS A 614 -10.91 -11.11 -9.66
CA CYS A 614 -11.93 -12.12 -9.98
C CYS A 614 -12.80 -11.68 -11.17
N GLU A 615 -13.23 -10.42 -11.18
CA GLU A 615 -14.04 -9.82 -12.24
C GLU A 615 -13.31 -9.79 -13.60
N GLY A 616 -12.05 -9.33 -13.61
CA GLY A 616 -11.26 -9.30 -14.84
C GLY A 616 -10.91 -10.69 -15.37
N LEU A 617 -10.69 -11.68 -14.48
CA LEU A 617 -10.47 -13.06 -14.90
C LEU A 617 -11.69 -13.65 -15.63
N GLU A 618 -12.91 -13.38 -15.15
CA GLU A 618 -14.14 -13.85 -15.81
C GLU A 618 -14.30 -13.26 -17.22
N VAL A 619 -14.01 -11.97 -17.38
CA VAL A 619 -14.07 -11.29 -18.69
C VAL A 619 -13.04 -11.85 -19.67
N LEU A 620 -11.85 -12.21 -19.18
CA LEU A 620 -10.73 -12.70 -20.01
C LEU A 620 -10.72 -14.21 -20.22
N LEU A 621 -11.55 -14.97 -19.51
CA LEU A 621 -11.62 -16.43 -19.57
C LEU A 621 -11.75 -16.99 -21.01
N PRO A 622 -12.57 -16.43 -21.92
CA PRO A 622 -12.74 -16.96 -23.28
C PRO A 622 -11.45 -16.99 -24.13
N TYR A 623 -10.45 -16.18 -23.78
CA TYR A 623 -9.19 -16.12 -24.53
C TYR A 623 -8.22 -17.24 -24.13
N GLN A 624 -8.40 -17.87 -22.96
CA GLN A 624 -7.55 -18.94 -22.44
C GLN A 624 -6.06 -18.54 -22.33
N LEU A 625 -5.79 -17.30 -21.89
CA LEU A 625 -4.42 -16.76 -21.80
C LEU A 625 -3.47 -17.63 -20.96
N HIS A 626 -3.96 -18.28 -19.90
CA HIS A 626 -3.19 -19.21 -19.08
C HIS A 626 -2.54 -20.34 -19.91
N LYS A 627 -3.25 -20.89 -20.91
CA LYS A 627 -2.70 -21.92 -21.80
C LYS A 627 -1.66 -21.34 -22.76
N SER A 628 -1.98 -20.22 -23.42
CA SER A 628 -1.04 -19.57 -24.36
C SER A 628 0.27 -19.14 -23.68
N ILE A 629 0.21 -18.62 -22.43
CA ILE A 629 1.41 -18.25 -21.67
C ILE A 629 2.20 -19.51 -21.27
N ALA A 630 1.52 -20.58 -20.81
CA ALA A 630 2.18 -21.84 -20.46
C ALA A 630 2.84 -22.51 -21.68
N GLU A 631 2.21 -22.47 -22.85
CA GLU A 631 2.79 -22.94 -24.11
C GLU A 631 3.99 -22.10 -24.54
N ALA A 632 3.91 -20.77 -24.41
CA ALA A 632 5.03 -19.88 -24.66
C ALA A 632 6.22 -20.19 -23.73
N TRP A 633 5.95 -20.39 -22.43
CA TRP A 633 6.97 -20.80 -21.47
C TRP A 633 7.59 -22.16 -21.84
N LYS A 634 6.80 -23.18 -22.17
CA LYS A 634 7.31 -24.50 -22.60
C LYS A 634 8.23 -24.38 -23.84
N LYS A 635 7.88 -23.52 -24.80
CA LYS A 635 8.73 -23.25 -25.98
C LYS A 635 10.06 -22.58 -25.58
N THR A 636 10.02 -21.60 -24.68
CA THR A 636 11.23 -20.89 -24.21
C THR A 636 12.14 -21.77 -23.35
N SER A 637 11.57 -22.57 -22.44
CA SER A 637 12.31 -23.50 -21.58
C SER A 637 13.09 -24.55 -22.41
N LEU A 638 12.46 -25.11 -23.46
CA LEU A 638 13.14 -26.02 -24.39
C LEU A 638 14.31 -25.40 -25.16
N LEU A 639 14.34 -24.07 -25.31
CA LEU A 639 15.45 -23.34 -25.92
C LEU A 639 16.57 -23.07 -24.91
N SER A 640 16.21 -22.85 -23.64
CA SER A 640 17.14 -22.71 -22.51
C SER A 640 17.93 -24.01 -22.25
N ASP A 641 17.24 -25.15 -22.24
CA ASP A 641 17.84 -26.48 -22.01
C ASP A 641 18.80 -26.95 -23.12
N ARG A 642 18.70 -26.38 -24.33
CA ARG A 642 19.57 -26.72 -25.47
C ARG A 642 20.91 -25.99 -25.45
N ILE A 643 21.16 -25.14 -24.46
CA ILE A 643 22.42 -24.41 -24.31
C ILE A 643 23.39 -25.28 -23.50
N PRO A 644 24.50 -25.78 -24.09
CA PRO A 644 25.46 -26.59 -23.36
C PRO A 644 26.16 -25.76 -22.28
N THR A 645 26.46 -26.40 -21.14
CA THR A 645 27.30 -25.84 -20.07
C THR A 645 28.60 -25.29 -20.68
N PRO A 646 28.96 -24.02 -20.45
CA PRO A 646 30.16 -23.45 -21.06
C PRO A 646 31.39 -24.21 -20.54
N ILE A 647 32.18 -24.76 -21.47
CA ILE A 647 33.48 -25.36 -21.17
C ILE A 647 34.37 -24.22 -20.69
N ALA A 648 34.86 -24.31 -19.46
CA ALA A 648 35.81 -23.35 -18.90
C ALA A 648 37.08 -23.34 -19.77
N GLY A 649 37.35 -22.23 -20.47
CA GLY A 649 38.65 -22.00 -21.12
C GLY A 649 38.67 -21.52 -22.57
N VAL A 650 37.57 -21.03 -23.16
CA VAL A 650 37.64 -20.37 -24.49
C VAL A 650 36.91 -19.02 -24.46
N ASP A 651 37.71 -17.95 -24.43
CA ASP A 651 37.26 -16.57 -24.56
C ASP A 651 36.67 -16.32 -25.97
N THR A 652 35.37 -16.53 -26.12
CA THR A 652 34.57 -15.97 -27.22
C THR A 652 33.40 -15.18 -26.63
N VAL A 653 33.73 -14.03 -26.04
CA VAL A 653 32.76 -13.04 -25.57
C VAL A 653 32.34 -12.16 -26.75
N SER A 654 31.07 -12.18 -27.15
CA SER A 654 30.32 -10.94 -27.48
C SER A 654 28.86 -11.08 -28.01
N SER A 655 28.29 -12.27 -28.26
CA SER A 655 26.86 -12.36 -28.65
C SER A 655 26.07 -13.45 -27.92
N VAL A 656 26.64 -14.65 -27.75
CA VAL A 656 25.92 -15.81 -27.17
C VAL A 656 25.57 -15.64 -25.68
N ASN A 657 26.35 -14.85 -24.92
CA ASN A 657 26.10 -14.60 -23.49
C ASN A 657 24.94 -13.61 -23.21
N GLN A 658 24.55 -12.77 -24.19
CA GLN A 658 23.42 -11.84 -24.02
C GLN A 658 22.08 -12.50 -24.34
N GLU A 659 22.04 -13.39 -25.34
CA GLU A 659 20.86 -14.20 -25.67
C GLU A 659 20.54 -15.24 -24.59
N SER A 660 21.56 -15.82 -23.94
CA SER A 660 21.34 -16.76 -22.83
C SER A 660 20.77 -16.08 -21.58
N GLN A 661 21.23 -14.87 -21.25
CA GLN A 661 20.68 -14.09 -20.13
C GLN A 661 19.27 -13.56 -20.42
N SER A 662 18.97 -13.16 -21.66
CA SER A 662 17.62 -12.66 -22.01
C SER A 662 16.57 -13.76 -22.04
N CYS A 663 16.92 -14.99 -22.44
CA CYS A 663 16.03 -16.15 -22.37
C CYS A 663 15.68 -16.53 -20.93
N ILE A 664 16.65 -16.53 -20.01
CA ILE A 664 16.41 -16.83 -18.59
C ILE A 664 15.49 -15.77 -17.95
N VAL A 665 15.74 -14.48 -18.21
CA VAL A 665 14.87 -13.40 -17.69
C VAL A 665 13.45 -13.49 -18.23
N LEU A 666 13.29 -13.84 -19.52
CA LEU A 666 11.97 -14.05 -20.11
C LEU A 666 11.24 -15.24 -19.48
N GLU A 667 11.95 -16.35 -19.26
CA GLU A 667 11.43 -17.54 -18.59
C GLU A 667 10.91 -17.21 -17.19
N GLU A 668 11.71 -16.49 -16.40
CA GLU A 668 11.32 -16.01 -15.06
C GLU A 668 10.09 -15.09 -15.11
N THR A 669 10.00 -14.15 -16.06
CA THR A 669 8.81 -13.30 -16.20
C THR A 669 7.55 -14.08 -16.57
N LEU A 670 7.65 -15.08 -17.46
CA LEU A 670 6.50 -15.91 -17.84
C LEU A 670 6.00 -16.77 -16.68
N LEU A 671 6.91 -17.29 -15.85
CA LEU A 671 6.54 -17.99 -14.61
C LEU A 671 5.90 -17.05 -13.59
N ASP A 672 6.41 -15.82 -13.44
CA ASP A 672 5.79 -14.79 -12.59
C ASP A 672 4.37 -14.49 -13.07
N ASP A 673 4.16 -14.28 -14.37
CA ASP A 673 2.84 -14.00 -14.93
C ASP A 673 1.87 -15.18 -14.76
N LEU A 674 2.30 -16.42 -14.96
CA LEU A 674 1.50 -17.61 -14.67
C LEU A 674 1.09 -17.67 -13.19
N LEU A 675 2.01 -17.36 -12.28
CA LEU A 675 1.75 -17.36 -10.84
C LEU A 675 0.67 -16.36 -10.44
N ASN A 676 0.51 -15.25 -11.17
CA ASN A 676 -0.53 -14.25 -10.86
C ASN A 676 -1.95 -14.77 -11.10
N PHE A 677 -2.16 -15.86 -11.84
CA PHE A 677 -3.47 -16.51 -11.89
C PHE A 677 -3.89 -17.10 -10.54
N ALA A 678 -2.93 -17.52 -9.69
CA ALA A 678 -3.21 -18.07 -8.37
C ALA A 678 -3.71 -17.01 -7.35
N THR A 679 -3.75 -15.73 -7.72
CA THR A 679 -4.33 -14.66 -6.90
C THR A 679 -5.85 -14.77 -6.73
N THR A 680 -6.53 -15.52 -7.60
CA THR A 680 -7.97 -15.78 -7.51
C THR A 680 -8.24 -17.27 -7.35
N PRO A 681 -9.32 -17.69 -6.65
CA PRO A 681 -9.61 -19.12 -6.46
C PRO A 681 -9.81 -19.89 -7.77
N LYS A 682 -10.46 -19.27 -8.77
CA LYS A 682 -10.67 -19.88 -10.09
C LYS A 682 -9.39 -19.88 -10.93
N GLY A 683 -8.57 -18.84 -10.84
CA GLY A 683 -7.31 -18.78 -11.57
C GLY A 683 -6.29 -19.81 -11.09
N LEU A 684 -6.30 -20.18 -9.80
CA LEU A 684 -5.49 -21.30 -9.29
C LEU A 684 -5.83 -22.63 -9.99
N LEU A 685 -7.12 -22.92 -10.21
CA LEU A 685 -7.53 -24.09 -10.99
C LEU A 685 -7.02 -24.03 -12.44
N LEU A 686 -7.11 -22.86 -13.08
CA LEU A 686 -6.62 -22.68 -14.45
C LEU A 686 -5.10 -22.90 -14.54
N LEU A 687 -4.34 -22.42 -13.56
CA LEU A 687 -2.90 -22.66 -13.45
C LEU A 687 -2.59 -24.14 -13.22
N GLN A 688 -3.38 -24.85 -12.42
CA GLN A 688 -3.15 -26.28 -12.23
C GLN A 688 -3.41 -27.09 -13.51
N ASN A 689 -4.40 -26.70 -14.30
CA ASN A 689 -4.70 -27.32 -15.58
C ASN A 689 -3.59 -27.11 -16.65
N THR A 690 -2.68 -26.14 -16.50
CA THR A 690 -1.55 -26.00 -17.44
C THR A 690 -0.42 -27.01 -17.19
N GLY A 691 -0.39 -27.60 -16.00
CA GLY A 691 0.64 -28.51 -15.53
C GLY A 691 1.98 -27.84 -15.19
N THR A 692 2.03 -26.50 -15.05
CA THR A 692 3.26 -25.73 -14.78
C THR A 692 3.41 -25.26 -13.32
N VAL A 693 2.58 -25.77 -12.42
CA VAL A 693 2.52 -25.33 -11.01
C VAL A 693 3.84 -25.59 -10.29
N THR A 694 4.43 -26.77 -10.48
CA THR A 694 5.67 -27.18 -9.80
C THR A 694 6.82 -26.22 -10.12
N GLU A 695 6.90 -25.78 -11.37
CA GLU A 695 7.92 -24.86 -11.87
C GLU A 695 7.66 -23.44 -11.38
N CYS A 696 6.40 -22.97 -11.40
CA CYS A 696 6.02 -21.65 -10.85
C CYS A 696 6.35 -21.54 -9.35
N VAL A 697 6.11 -22.62 -8.61
CA VAL A 697 6.39 -22.71 -7.17
C VAL A 697 7.89 -22.73 -6.91
N THR A 698 8.65 -23.51 -7.67
CA THR A 698 10.13 -23.55 -7.57
C THR A 698 10.71 -22.16 -7.84
N PHE A 699 10.17 -21.45 -8.83
CA PHE A 699 10.53 -20.06 -9.12
C PHE A 699 10.17 -19.11 -7.97
N MET A 700 8.96 -19.20 -7.42
CA MET A 700 8.53 -18.40 -6.26
C MET A 700 9.47 -18.60 -5.07
N PHE A 701 9.84 -19.84 -4.77
CA PHE A 701 10.78 -20.17 -3.70
C PHE A 701 12.15 -19.51 -3.91
N ASN A 702 12.71 -19.62 -5.12
CA ASN A 702 14.00 -19.00 -5.47
C ASN A 702 13.96 -17.47 -5.37
N ARG A 703 12.82 -16.84 -5.67
CA ARG A 703 12.60 -15.40 -5.50
C ARG A 703 12.42 -15.01 -4.04
N PHE A 704 11.74 -15.83 -3.23
CA PHE A 704 11.47 -15.56 -1.83
C PHE A 704 12.75 -15.62 -0.97
N MET A 705 13.65 -16.57 -1.25
CA MET A 705 15.00 -16.59 -0.68
C MET A 705 15.78 -15.30 -0.95
N LYS A 706 15.34 -14.48 -1.93
CA LYS A 706 15.90 -13.17 -2.26
C LYS A 706 15.05 -11.98 -1.79
N ASN A 707 13.74 -12.11 -1.57
CA ASN A 707 12.81 -11.03 -1.18
C ASN A 707 11.51 -11.54 -0.48
N LEU A 708 11.23 -11.03 0.72
CA LEU A 708 10.23 -11.51 1.71
C LEU A 708 8.77 -11.02 1.54
N GLN A 709 8.14 -11.10 0.35
CA GLN A 709 6.76 -10.61 0.16
C GLN A 709 5.93 -11.31 -0.95
N VAL A 710 5.40 -12.52 -0.75
CA VAL A 710 4.13 -12.98 -1.40
C VAL A 710 3.51 -14.12 -0.58
N GLY A 711 2.20 -14.07 -0.33
CA GLY A 711 1.42 -15.17 0.25
C GLY A 711 0.63 -15.91 -0.83
N ILE A 712 1.02 -17.15 -1.14
CA ILE A 712 0.19 -18.14 -1.83
C ILE A 712 0.50 -19.51 -1.21
N ILE A 713 -0.56 -20.22 -0.82
CA ILE A 713 -0.55 -21.58 -0.29
C ILE A 713 -0.26 -22.54 -1.45
N ILE A 714 0.48 -23.63 -1.17
CA ILE A 714 0.88 -24.75 -2.05
C ILE A 714 2.32 -24.62 -2.58
N TYR A 715 3.34 -24.71 -1.72
CA TYR A 715 4.03 -25.95 -1.33
C TYR A 715 4.95 -25.64 -0.15
N ILE A 716 4.69 -26.36 0.91
CA ILE A 716 4.77 -25.84 2.27
C ILE A 716 6.06 -26.28 2.97
N TYR A 717 6.70 -27.35 2.50
CA TYR A 717 7.84 -27.98 3.15
C TYR A 717 9.08 -27.09 3.29
N ILE A 718 9.54 -26.40 2.24
CA ILE A 718 10.78 -25.59 2.35
C ILE A 718 10.48 -24.21 2.96
N TYR A 719 9.26 -23.68 2.77
CA TYR A 719 8.79 -22.43 3.37
C TYR A 719 8.63 -22.55 4.89
N ILE A 720 8.10 -23.68 5.36
CA ILE A 720 7.96 -23.99 6.79
C ILE A 720 9.30 -23.88 7.49
N ASN A 721 10.35 -24.52 6.97
CA ASN A 721 11.59 -24.65 7.73
C ASN A 721 12.22 -23.27 8.03
N ALA A 722 12.20 -22.36 7.05
CA ALA A 722 12.68 -21.00 7.25
C ALA A 722 11.79 -20.19 8.21
N LEU A 723 10.46 -20.29 8.04
CA LEU A 723 9.49 -19.61 8.91
C LEU A 723 9.58 -20.09 10.36
N ILE A 724 9.70 -21.40 10.57
CA ILE A 724 9.84 -22.04 11.88
C ILE A 724 11.18 -21.65 12.52
N THR A 725 12.27 -21.64 11.76
CA THR A 725 13.59 -21.26 12.29
C THR A 725 13.58 -19.81 12.78
N GLU A 726 13.00 -18.87 12.01
CA GLU A 726 12.88 -17.48 12.44
C GLU A 726 11.93 -17.32 13.62
N LEU A 727 10.76 -17.97 13.60
CA LEU A 727 9.82 -17.97 14.72
C LEU A 727 10.49 -18.46 16.01
N TRP A 728 11.23 -19.57 15.93
CA TRP A 728 11.98 -20.11 17.05
C TRP A 728 13.03 -19.11 17.57
N GLY A 729 13.73 -18.43 16.67
CA GLY A 729 14.67 -17.36 17.03
C GLY A 729 13.98 -16.22 17.80
N VAL A 730 12.77 -15.83 17.42
CA VAL A 730 12.00 -14.77 18.11
C VAL A 730 11.48 -15.25 19.47
N LEU A 731 10.97 -16.48 19.56
CA LEU A 731 10.41 -17.04 20.80
C LEU A 731 11.48 -17.40 21.84
N GLU A 732 12.60 -18.00 21.40
CA GLU A 732 13.56 -18.66 22.29
C GLU A 732 14.96 -18.00 22.31
N CYS A 733 15.37 -17.32 21.24
CA CYS A 733 16.76 -16.82 21.12
C CYS A 733 16.92 -15.30 21.35
N GLY A 734 15.83 -14.51 21.29
CA GLY A 734 15.88 -13.05 21.42
C GLY A 734 16.52 -12.36 20.19
N ARG A 735 16.11 -11.14 19.86
CA ARG A 735 16.59 -10.43 18.65
C ARG A 735 17.91 -9.65 18.82
N ASP A 736 18.40 -9.46 20.05
CA ASP A 736 19.48 -8.51 20.34
C ASP A 736 20.61 -9.12 21.20
N ASP A 737 21.85 -9.02 20.72
CA ASP A 737 23.11 -9.15 21.49
C ASP A 737 23.31 -8.02 22.53
N VAL A 738 22.24 -7.28 22.89
CA VAL A 738 22.27 -6.24 23.91
C VAL A 738 21.97 -6.90 25.26
N ARG A 739 22.96 -6.90 26.16
CA ARG A 739 22.83 -7.40 27.54
C ARG A 739 21.50 -6.96 28.15
N MET A 740 20.56 -7.89 28.31
CA MET A 740 19.30 -7.67 29.02
C MET A 740 19.62 -7.30 30.47
N THR A 741 19.48 -6.02 30.81
CA THR A 741 19.67 -5.50 32.17
C THR A 741 18.38 -5.52 33.00
N HIS A 742 17.23 -5.76 32.36
CA HIS A 742 15.95 -5.94 33.03
C HIS A 742 15.09 -7.01 32.35
N PRO A 743 14.31 -7.83 33.10
CA PRO A 743 13.29 -8.69 32.52
C PRO A 743 12.26 -7.83 31.79
N ARG A 744 11.85 -8.23 30.58
CA ARG A 744 10.68 -7.62 29.94
C ARG A 744 9.47 -7.90 30.87
N PRO A 745 8.61 -6.90 31.15
CA PRO A 745 7.36 -7.16 31.84
C PRO A 745 6.61 -8.23 31.03
N THR A 746 6.03 -9.20 31.72
CA THR A 746 5.21 -10.26 31.12
C THR A 746 4.25 -9.62 30.11
N PRO A 747 4.26 -10.03 28.84
CA PRO A 747 3.34 -9.50 27.84
C PRO A 747 1.90 -9.66 28.36
N VAL A 748 1.18 -8.54 28.43
CA VAL A 748 -0.24 -8.53 28.80
C VAL A 748 -1.11 -8.99 27.61
N ASP A 749 -0.54 -8.93 26.39
CA ASP A 749 -1.19 -9.42 25.18
C ASP A 749 -1.00 -10.94 25.00
N PRO A 750 -2.03 -11.68 24.57
CA PRO A 750 -2.00 -13.14 24.44
C PRO A 750 -1.03 -13.67 23.37
N ILE A 751 -0.54 -12.82 22.46
CA ILE A 751 0.53 -13.08 21.49
C ILE A 751 1.38 -11.82 21.40
N ASP A 752 2.69 -11.91 21.65
CA ASP A 752 3.60 -10.77 21.48
C ASP A 752 3.52 -10.22 20.04
N ARG A 753 3.42 -8.89 19.89
CA ARG A 753 3.47 -8.20 18.58
C ARG A 753 4.67 -8.63 17.74
N SER A 754 5.78 -9.02 18.39
CA SER A 754 6.97 -9.53 17.71
C SER A 754 6.76 -10.87 16.99
N CYS A 755 5.83 -11.70 17.48
CA CYS A 755 5.47 -13.02 16.95
C CYS A 755 4.20 -13.01 16.09
N GLN A 756 3.36 -11.97 16.19
CA GLN A 756 2.06 -11.88 15.52
C GLN A 756 2.14 -12.11 14.00
N LYS A 757 3.17 -11.55 13.32
CA LYS A 757 3.37 -11.78 11.89
C LYS A 757 3.60 -13.26 11.56
N PHE A 758 4.41 -13.95 12.35
CA PHE A 758 4.71 -15.37 12.16
C PHE A 758 3.51 -16.25 12.51
N PHE A 759 2.76 -15.88 13.54
CA PHE A 759 1.52 -16.53 13.92
C PHE A 759 0.49 -16.50 12.78
N LEU A 760 0.23 -15.31 12.21
CA LEU A 760 -0.68 -15.15 11.08
C LEU A 760 -0.16 -15.89 9.83
N ALA A 761 1.15 -15.89 9.59
CA ALA A 761 1.74 -16.66 8.49
C ALA A 761 1.52 -18.18 8.66
N LEU A 762 1.70 -18.72 9.87
CA LEU A 762 1.41 -20.13 10.17
C LEU A 762 -0.07 -20.47 10.00
N ILE A 763 -0.98 -19.61 10.46
CA ILE A 763 -2.43 -19.82 10.30
C ILE A 763 -2.83 -19.83 8.82
N ASN A 764 -2.27 -18.92 8.02
CA ASN A 764 -2.51 -18.88 6.58
C ASN A 764 -2.01 -20.15 5.89
N LEU A 765 -0.88 -20.69 6.33
CA LEU A 765 -0.24 -21.87 5.76
C LEU A 765 -0.98 -23.17 6.13
N LEU A 766 -1.35 -23.31 7.40
CA LEU A 766 -1.92 -24.53 7.99
C LEU A 766 -3.44 -24.63 7.76
N SER A 767 -3.85 -24.59 6.49
CA SER A 767 -5.20 -25.00 6.08
C SER A 767 -5.41 -26.51 6.28
N CYS A 768 -6.65 -27.00 6.45
CA CYS A 768 -6.92 -28.44 6.67
C CYS A 768 -6.18 -29.36 5.68
N PRO A 769 -6.21 -29.17 4.34
CA PRO A 769 -5.45 -30.00 3.41
C PRO A 769 -3.93 -29.98 3.66
N ALA A 770 -3.38 -28.82 3.99
CA ALA A 770 -1.96 -28.66 4.31
C ALA A 770 -1.58 -29.38 5.60
N VAL A 771 -2.40 -29.27 6.65
CA VAL A 771 -2.20 -29.98 7.92
C VAL A 771 -2.18 -31.49 7.68
N TYR A 772 -3.12 -32.02 6.88
CA TYR A 772 -3.12 -33.45 6.51
C TYR A 772 -1.86 -33.87 5.75
N GLU A 773 -1.34 -33.04 4.85
CA GLU A 773 -0.12 -33.36 4.09
C GLU A 773 1.14 -33.34 4.97
N LEU A 774 1.21 -32.40 5.93
CA LEU A 774 2.39 -32.17 6.77
C LEU A 774 2.46 -33.06 8.00
N ILE A 775 1.31 -33.38 8.59
CA ILE A 775 1.19 -34.06 9.90
C ILE A 775 0.56 -35.46 9.73
N GLY A 776 -0.11 -35.71 8.59
CA GLY A 776 -0.75 -36.99 8.29
C GLY A 776 0.20 -38.17 8.45
N ASP A 777 -0.25 -39.16 9.22
CA ASP A 777 0.46 -40.38 9.61
C ASP A 777 1.87 -40.19 10.23
N GLN A 778 2.22 -39.01 10.74
CA GLN A 778 3.48 -38.76 11.47
C GLN A 778 3.30 -38.90 12.99
N GLU A 779 4.20 -39.63 13.65
CA GLU A 779 4.21 -39.77 15.11
C GLU A 779 4.94 -38.58 15.79
N ILE A 780 4.54 -38.26 17.02
CA ILE A 780 5.22 -37.23 17.82
C ILE A 780 6.61 -37.76 18.26
N PRO A 781 7.70 -37.04 17.97
CA PRO A 781 9.06 -37.47 18.26
C PRO A 781 9.33 -37.85 19.73
N ASN A 782 8.81 -37.09 20.71
CA ASN A 782 8.97 -37.35 22.15
C ASN A 782 10.40 -37.81 22.55
N LYS A 783 11.41 -37.00 22.25
CA LYS A 783 12.81 -37.38 22.52
C LYS A 783 13.08 -37.41 24.03
N ALA A 784 13.98 -38.31 24.44
CA ALA A 784 14.38 -38.43 25.85
C ALA A 784 15.14 -37.20 26.36
N GLU A 785 15.92 -36.55 25.50
CA GLU A 785 16.65 -35.31 25.77
C GLU A 785 16.66 -34.44 24.49
N TYR A 786 16.61 -33.12 24.65
CA TYR A 786 16.68 -32.13 23.57
C TYR A 786 17.93 -31.27 23.74
N SER A 787 18.68 -31.03 22.67
CA SER A 787 19.85 -30.14 22.72
C SER A 787 19.41 -28.68 22.72
N LEU A 788 20.09 -27.82 23.49
CA LEU A 788 19.84 -26.36 23.50
C LEU A 788 20.09 -25.68 22.14
N ARG A 789 20.82 -26.34 21.22
CA ARG A 789 21.08 -25.86 19.85
C ARG A 789 20.12 -26.44 18.81
N GLU A 790 19.25 -27.35 19.23
CA GLU A 790 18.30 -28.01 18.35
C GLU A 790 17.11 -27.09 18.10
N VAL A 791 16.89 -26.73 16.84
CA VAL A 791 15.79 -25.88 16.38
C VAL A 791 14.77 -26.78 15.67
N PRO A 792 13.46 -26.61 15.92
CA PRO A 792 12.42 -27.30 15.15
C PRO A 792 12.60 -27.08 13.65
N THR A 793 12.50 -28.13 12.84
CA THR A 793 12.57 -27.97 11.39
C THR A 793 11.18 -28.00 10.77
N ASP A 794 10.27 -28.80 11.32
CA ASP A 794 8.97 -29.07 10.72
C ASP A 794 7.81 -28.77 11.70
N VAL A 795 6.57 -28.75 11.19
CA VAL A 795 5.38 -28.43 12.00
C VAL A 795 5.15 -29.45 13.11
N VAL A 796 5.50 -30.73 12.89
CA VAL A 796 5.41 -31.78 13.93
C VAL A 796 6.35 -31.47 15.10
N ASP A 797 7.54 -30.90 14.85
CA ASP A 797 8.44 -30.48 15.94
C ASP A 797 7.86 -29.29 16.74
N ILE A 798 7.14 -28.38 16.08
CA ILE A 798 6.38 -27.33 16.78
C ILE A 798 5.28 -27.94 17.65
N ILE A 799 4.51 -28.91 17.12
CA ILE A 799 3.48 -29.60 17.91
C ILE A 799 4.12 -30.30 19.11
N ASP A 800 5.23 -31.00 18.91
CA ASP A 800 5.95 -31.73 19.95
C ASP A 800 6.50 -30.83 21.06
N ARG A 801 7.13 -29.71 20.69
CA ARG A 801 7.86 -28.85 21.63
C ARG A 801 7.06 -27.67 22.17
N LEU A 802 6.04 -27.18 21.46
CA LEU A 802 5.25 -26.03 21.89
C LEU A 802 3.82 -26.39 22.34
N ILE A 803 3.23 -27.47 21.81
CA ILE A 803 1.82 -27.83 22.08
C ILE A 803 1.72 -29.02 23.05
N VAL A 804 2.36 -30.14 22.72
CA VAL A 804 2.33 -31.40 23.49
C VAL A 804 3.52 -31.43 24.45
N VAL A 805 3.56 -30.49 25.39
CA VAL A 805 4.64 -30.36 26.38
C VAL A 805 4.33 -31.23 27.60
N ASN A 806 4.50 -32.55 27.44
CA ASN A 806 4.08 -33.58 28.40
C ASN A 806 5.24 -34.25 29.16
N THR A 807 6.49 -33.82 28.96
CA THR A 807 7.66 -34.38 29.64
C THR A 807 8.57 -33.27 30.17
N GLU A 808 9.27 -33.54 31.27
CA GLU A 808 10.25 -32.60 31.84
C GLU A 808 11.34 -32.24 30.83
N ALA A 809 11.77 -33.20 30.00
CA ALA A 809 12.77 -32.97 28.95
C ALA A 809 12.34 -31.87 27.95
N LYS A 810 11.05 -31.80 27.60
CA LYS A 810 10.51 -30.76 26.72
C LYS A 810 10.41 -29.41 27.41
N ILE A 811 9.96 -29.40 28.68
CA ILE A 811 9.92 -28.18 29.51
C ILE A 811 11.32 -27.58 29.62
N HIS A 812 12.33 -28.40 29.93
CA HIS A 812 13.73 -27.98 30.02
C HIS A 812 14.37 -27.61 28.67
N SER A 813 13.73 -27.95 27.55
CA SER A 813 14.19 -27.58 26.21
C SER A 813 13.83 -26.14 25.82
N LEU A 814 12.93 -25.49 26.57
CA LEU A 814 12.43 -24.14 26.29
C LEU A 814 13.04 -23.14 27.28
N PHE A 815 13.66 -22.07 26.77
CA PHE A 815 14.14 -20.95 27.58
C PHE A 815 12.97 -20.11 28.10
N ASN A 816 11.95 -19.90 27.27
CA ASN A 816 10.75 -19.12 27.61
C ASN A 816 9.50 -20.01 27.68
N TYR A 817 9.53 -21.06 28.53
CA TYR A 817 8.47 -22.08 28.64
C TYR A 817 7.04 -21.51 28.61
N GLU A 818 6.71 -20.55 29.48
CA GLU A 818 5.35 -20.01 29.56
C GLU A 818 4.91 -19.32 28.25
N GLN A 819 5.76 -18.48 27.67
CA GLN A 819 5.43 -17.74 26.45
C GLN A 819 5.30 -18.66 25.25
N SER A 820 6.24 -19.58 25.09
CA SER A 820 6.28 -20.50 23.95
C SER A 820 5.18 -21.55 24.03
N HIS A 821 4.83 -22.01 25.23
CA HIS A 821 3.70 -22.91 25.42
C HIS A 821 2.35 -22.19 25.27
N ILE A 822 2.20 -20.95 25.75
CA ILE A 822 1.01 -20.11 25.45
C ILE A 822 0.85 -19.93 23.93
N PHE A 823 1.93 -19.60 23.21
CA PHE A 823 1.91 -19.49 21.75
C PHE A 823 1.45 -20.80 21.10
N GLY A 824 1.98 -21.94 21.52
CA GLY A 824 1.57 -23.25 21.04
C GLY A 824 0.10 -23.55 21.28
N LEU A 825 -0.42 -23.26 22.48
CA LEU A 825 -1.84 -23.43 22.82
C LEU A 825 -2.75 -22.51 21.99
N ARG A 826 -2.34 -21.25 21.75
CA ARG A 826 -3.08 -20.33 20.87
C ARG A 826 -3.15 -20.85 19.45
N LEU A 827 -2.03 -21.34 18.92
CA LEU A 827 -1.98 -21.95 17.59
C LEU A 827 -2.90 -23.18 17.53
N LEU A 828 -2.84 -24.05 18.54
CA LEU A 828 -3.73 -25.20 18.67
C LEU A 828 -5.20 -24.77 18.66
N ASN A 829 -5.57 -23.74 19.41
CA ASN A 829 -6.96 -23.27 19.44
C ASN A 829 -7.47 -22.88 18.06
N VAL A 830 -6.69 -22.09 17.30
CA VAL A 830 -7.06 -21.68 15.94
C VAL A 830 -7.15 -22.88 15.00
N LEU A 831 -6.21 -23.82 15.09
CA LEU A 831 -6.22 -25.06 14.29
C LEU A 831 -7.47 -25.90 14.59
N CYS A 832 -7.87 -26.00 15.86
CA CYS A 832 -9.06 -26.72 16.31
C CYS A 832 -10.39 -26.05 15.90
N CYS A 833 -10.38 -24.84 15.34
CA CYS A 833 -11.58 -24.21 14.79
C CYS A 833 -12.02 -24.85 13.46
N ASP A 834 -11.09 -25.43 12.70
CA ASP A 834 -11.42 -26.33 11.59
C ASP A 834 -11.67 -27.73 12.17
N LEU A 835 -12.91 -28.20 12.05
CA LEU A 835 -13.31 -29.46 12.65
C LEU A 835 -12.56 -30.66 12.06
N ASN A 836 -12.14 -30.61 10.80
CA ASN A 836 -11.38 -31.72 10.21
C ASN A 836 -9.95 -31.77 10.77
N THR A 837 -9.32 -30.61 10.96
CA THR A 837 -8.03 -30.51 11.65
C THR A 837 -8.14 -31.00 13.10
N LEU A 838 -9.21 -30.62 13.82
CA LEU A 838 -9.47 -31.12 15.16
C LEU A 838 -9.59 -32.65 15.19
N LEU A 839 -10.37 -33.24 14.28
CA LEU A 839 -10.53 -34.70 14.22
C LEU A 839 -9.20 -35.41 13.91
N LEU A 840 -8.36 -34.82 13.05
CA LEU A 840 -7.02 -35.34 12.77
C LEU A 840 -6.15 -35.36 14.04
N LEU A 841 -5.99 -34.20 14.68
CA LEU A 841 -5.19 -34.03 15.89
C LEU A 841 -5.68 -34.93 17.04
N GLU A 842 -6.99 -35.04 17.22
CA GLU A 842 -7.58 -35.91 18.23
C GLU A 842 -7.37 -37.40 17.91
N SER A 843 -7.49 -37.78 16.64
CA SER A 843 -7.31 -39.19 16.24
C SER A 843 -5.86 -39.67 16.32
N GLN A 844 -4.89 -38.80 16.02
CA GLN A 844 -3.47 -39.14 15.96
C GLN A 844 -2.75 -38.91 17.30
N TYR A 845 -3.00 -37.77 17.93
CA TYR A 845 -2.25 -37.31 19.10
C TYR A 845 -3.06 -37.29 20.38
N LYS A 846 -4.37 -37.53 20.30
CA LYS A 846 -5.28 -37.50 21.45
C LYS A 846 -5.10 -36.24 22.30
N VAL A 847 -5.11 -35.10 21.62
CA VAL A 847 -4.81 -33.80 22.23
C VAL A 847 -5.72 -33.54 23.43
N SER A 848 -6.98 -34.01 23.42
CA SER A 848 -7.86 -33.89 24.60
C SER A 848 -7.33 -34.62 25.84
N GLU A 849 -6.81 -35.84 25.71
CA GLU A 849 -6.20 -36.60 26.82
C GLU A 849 -4.96 -35.88 27.35
N VAL A 850 -4.07 -35.42 26.45
CA VAL A 850 -2.86 -34.67 26.81
C VAL A 850 -3.19 -33.40 27.62
N LEU A 851 -4.17 -32.63 27.16
CA LEU A 851 -4.56 -31.39 27.82
C LEU A 851 -5.25 -31.65 29.18
N LEU A 852 -6.05 -32.71 29.29
CA LEU A 852 -6.70 -33.11 30.55
C LEU A 852 -5.68 -33.59 31.58
N ASP A 853 -4.68 -34.38 31.17
CA ASP A 853 -3.60 -34.84 32.03
C ASP A 853 -2.78 -33.66 32.55
N ALA A 854 -2.38 -32.74 31.66
CA ALA A 854 -1.70 -31.52 32.06
C ALA A 854 -2.56 -30.65 32.99
N GLN A 855 -3.87 -30.55 32.74
CA GLN A 855 -4.79 -29.82 33.62
C GLN A 855 -4.92 -30.50 34.99
N ASN A 856 -4.81 -31.82 35.05
CA ASN A 856 -4.83 -32.60 36.29
C ASN A 856 -3.55 -32.41 37.11
N GLU A 857 -2.38 -32.26 36.47
CA GLU A 857 -1.13 -31.91 37.13
C GLU A 857 -1.19 -30.55 37.85
N ASN A 858 -2.01 -29.63 37.34
CA ASN A 858 -2.30 -28.32 37.96
C ASN A 858 -3.34 -28.37 39.10
N ALA A 859 -3.84 -29.56 39.49
CA ALA A 859 -4.83 -29.71 40.56
C ALA A 859 -4.18 -29.98 41.93
N ILE A 860 -4.57 -29.21 42.95
CA ILE A 860 -4.16 -29.41 44.34
C ILE A 860 -5.25 -30.22 45.06
N SER A 861 -4.91 -31.42 45.51
CA SER A 861 -5.80 -32.24 46.34
C SER A 861 -5.54 -31.99 47.83
N ILE A 862 -6.42 -31.24 48.49
CA ILE A 862 -6.48 -31.14 49.96
C ILE A 862 -7.63 -32.06 50.43
N SER A 863 -7.37 -32.92 51.41
CA SER A 863 -8.18 -34.09 51.77
C SER A 863 -9.63 -33.83 52.21
N GLU A 864 -10.07 -32.58 52.35
CA GLU A 864 -11.42 -32.23 52.85
C GLU A 864 -12.13 -31.11 52.04
N THR A 865 -11.57 -30.63 50.92
CA THR A 865 -12.17 -29.58 50.08
C THR A 865 -12.37 -30.03 48.63
N PRO A 866 -13.30 -29.41 47.85
CA PRO A 866 -13.35 -29.62 46.39
C PRO A 866 -11.97 -29.34 45.76
N ARG A 867 -11.61 -30.09 44.72
CA ARG A 867 -10.33 -29.93 44.01
C ARG A 867 -10.13 -28.47 43.62
N GLN A 868 -9.03 -27.87 44.05
CA GLN A 868 -8.65 -26.51 43.68
C GLN A 868 -7.59 -26.56 42.58
N PHE A 869 -7.80 -25.81 41.50
CA PHE A 869 -6.85 -25.71 40.39
C PHE A 869 -5.98 -24.48 40.56
N ILE A 870 -4.71 -24.58 40.16
CA ILE A 870 -3.84 -23.41 40.00
C ILE A 870 -4.32 -22.62 38.79
N ILE A 871 -4.67 -21.35 39.00
CA ILE A 871 -5.17 -20.44 37.96
C ILE A 871 -4.01 -19.55 37.50
N ASP A 872 -3.58 -19.77 36.27
CA ASP A 872 -2.52 -19.06 35.55
C ASP A 872 -2.89 -18.93 34.05
N GLY A 873 -2.08 -18.25 33.25
CA GLY A 873 -2.36 -18.07 31.83
C GLY A 873 -2.48 -19.39 31.05
N LEU A 874 -1.69 -20.40 31.41
CA LEU A 874 -1.67 -21.71 30.74
C LEU A 874 -2.92 -22.54 31.04
N SER A 875 -3.35 -22.58 32.30
CA SER A 875 -4.56 -23.29 32.75
C SER A 875 -5.83 -22.63 32.24
N VAL A 876 -5.89 -21.30 32.15
CA VAL A 876 -7.00 -20.58 31.52
C VAL A 876 -7.09 -20.91 30.02
N GLU A 877 -5.95 -20.91 29.32
CA GLU A 877 -5.94 -21.20 27.88
C GLU A 877 -6.27 -22.67 27.59
N ARG A 878 -5.71 -23.60 28.36
CA ARG A 878 -6.05 -25.02 28.28
C ARG A 878 -7.52 -25.26 28.57
N ASN A 879 -8.09 -24.63 29.60
CA ASN A 879 -9.51 -24.74 29.90
C ASN A 879 -10.38 -24.25 28.74
N HIS A 880 -10.03 -23.11 28.11
CA HIS A 880 -10.74 -22.63 26.91
C HIS A 880 -10.72 -23.65 25.77
N ILE A 881 -9.55 -24.22 25.46
CA ILE A 881 -9.39 -25.23 24.40
C ILE A 881 -10.16 -26.50 24.75
N LEU A 882 -10.06 -26.99 25.99
CA LEU A 882 -10.76 -28.18 26.46
C LEU A 882 -12.29 -28.03 26.31
N VAL A 883 -12.86 -26.86 26.64
CA VAL A 883 -14.29 -26.58 26.39
C VAL A 883 -14.59 -26.59 24.89
N ARG A 884 -13.74 -25.98 24.05
CA ARG A 884 -13.93 -25.91 22.59
C ARG A 884 -13.91 -27.29 21.93
N ILE A 885 -12.98 -28.16 22.30
CA ILE A 885 -12.81 -29.48 21.66
C ILE A 885 -13.81 -30.52 22.18
N SER A 886 -14.29 -30.35 23.42
CA SER A 886 -15.21 -31.31 24.05
C SER A 886 -16.66 -31.21 23.58
N HIS A 887 -17.09 -30.02 23.14
CA HIS A 887 -18.44 -29.81 22.64
C HIS A 887 -18.47 -28.92 21.40
N VAL A 888 -19.28 -29.30 20.41
CA VAL A 888 -19.58 -28.52 19.21
C VAL A 888 -20.90 -27.79 19.43
N GLY A 889 -21.02 -26.55 18.98
CA GLY A 889 -22.28 -25.82 19.11
C GLY A 889 -22.15 -24.35 18.70
N GLY A 890 -23.29 -23.79 18.31
CA GLY A 890 -23.44 -22.37 18.03
C GLY A 890 -23.42 -21.48 19.29
N PRO A 891 -23.58 -20.16 19.13
CA PRO A 891 -23.47 -19.19 20.22
C PRO A 891 -24.48 -19.37 21.35
N THR A 892 -25.66 -19.95 21.08
CA THR A 892 -26.66 -20.22 22.13
C THR A 892 -26.63 -21.67 22.63
N GLU A 893 -25.70 -22.48 22.15
CA GLU A 893 -25.59 -23.91 22.48
C GLU A 893 -24.35 -24.18 23.33
N ARG A 894 -23.25 -23.45 23.06
CA ARG A 894 -21.96 -23.60 23.73
C ARG A 894 -21.41 -22.24 24.15
N ILE A 895 -20.99 -22.16 25.41
CA ILE A 895 -20.36 -20.95 25.98
C ILE A 895 -18.89 -21.23 26.22
N LEU A 896 -18.01 -20.51 25.52
CA LEU A 896 -16.56 -20.61 25.73
C LEU A 896 -16.14 -19.66 26.86
N PRO A 897 -15.30 -20.11 27.81
CA PRO A 897 -14.85 -19.23 28.86
C PRO A 897 -13.93 -18.12 28.33
N PRO A 898 -13.89 -16.96 29.01
CA PRO A 898 -12.95 -15.90 28.69
C PRO A 898 -11.51 -16.37 28.92
N ARG A 899 -10.58 -15.66 28.27
CA ARG A 899 -9.13 -15.94 28.32
C ARG A 899 -8.34 -14.98 29.19
N VAL A 900 -9.04 -13.99 29.76
CA VAL A 900 -8.45 -12.91 30.55
C VAL A 900 -8.81 -13.10 32.01
N LEU A 901 -7.83 -12.92 32.89
CA LEU A 901 -8.03 -12.92 34.33
C LEU A 901 -8.60 -11.57 34.77
N HIS A 902 -9.65 -11.60 35.58
CA HIS A 902 -10.25 -10.40 36.15
C HIS A 902 -9.52 -9.95 37.42
N LYS A 903 -9.55 -8.64 37.71
CA LYS A 903 -9.06 -8.09 38.97
C LYS A 903 -10.15 -8.23 40.03
N GLY A 904 -9.93 -9.05 41.06
CA GLY A 904 -10.89 -9.27 42.16
C GLY A 904 -10.55 -10.48 43.01
N ASP A 905 -11.40 -10.80 43.98
CA ASP A 905 -11.23 -11.93 44.92
C ASP A 905 -11.38 -13.31 44.24
N ASP A 906 -12.13 -13.36 43.13
CA ASP A 906 -12.20 -14.52 42.22
C ASP A 906 -11.76 -14.07 40.81
N PRO A 907 -10.47 -14.26 40.46
CA PRO A 907 -9.93 -13.79 39.19
C PRO A 907 -10.45 -14.57 37.98
N TYR A 908 -11.10 -15.73 38.19
CA TYR A 908 -11.63 -16.57 37.12
C TYR A 908 -12.86 -17.37 37.57
N PRO A 909 -14.08 -16.81 37.45
CA PRO A 909 -15.33 -17.39 37.95
C PRO A 909 -15.89 -18.52 37.07
N TRP A 910 -15.02 -19.26 36.39
CA TRP A 910 -15.37 -20.35 35.47
C TRP A 910 -14.76 -21.67 35.96
N PRO A 911 -15.56 -22.73 36.15
CA PRO A 911 -15.08 -23.96 36.75
C PRO A 911 -14.12 -24.70 35.82
N MET A 912 -12.89 -24.92 36.26
CA MET A 912 -11.91 -25.76 35.56
C MET A 912 -12.24 -27.25 35.75
N PHE A 913 -11.84 -28.07 34.78
CA PHE A 913 -12.05 -29.52 34.82
C PHE A 913 -10.83 -30.29 34.27
N SER A 914 -10.53 -31.43 34.87
CA SER A 914 -9.48 -32.36 34.41
C SER A 914 -10.02 -33.75 34.05
N SER A 915 -11.34 -33.90 34.02
CA SER A 915 -12.02 -35.13 33.59
C SER A 915 -13.45 -34.84 33.16
N TYR A 916 -14.00 -35.67 32.27
CA TYR A 916 -15.40 -35.58 31.84
C TYR A 916 -16.37 -36.10 32.91
N PRO A 917 -17.63 -35.60 32.98
CA PRO A 917 -18.30 -34.71 32.03
C PRO A 917 -17.97 -33.22 32.20
N LEU A 918 -18.19 -32.46 31.12
CA LEU A 918 -18.03 -30.99 31.10
C LEU A 918 -18.95 -30.31 32.12
N PRO A 919 -18.47 -29.27 32.85
CA PRO A 919 -19.33 -28.48 33.73
C PRO A 919 -20.53 -27.86 33.00
N ALA A 920 -21.70 -27.88 33.65
CA ALA A 920 -22.96 -27.49 33.03
C ALA A 920 -23.01 -26.01 32.60
N CYS A 921 -22.22 -25.12 33.22
CA CYS A 921 -22.17 -23.69 32.86
C CYS A 921 -21.64 -23.40 31.46
N TYR A 922 -20.91 -24.34 30.85
CA TYR A 922 -20.43 -24.23 29.48
C TYR A 922 -21.45 -24.70 28.44
N LEU A 923 -22.54 -25.32 28.90
CA LEU A 923 -23.66 -25.78 28.09
C LEU A 923 -24.85 -24.85 28.35
N ALA A 924 -25.42 -24.27 27.30
CA ALA A 924 -26.62 -23.44 27.49
C ALA A 924 -27.82 -24.30 27.90
N GLU A 925 -28.62 -23.83 28.87
CA GLU A 925 -29.81 -24.56 29.34
C GLU A 925 -30.92 -24.56 28.27
N PHE A 926 -31.13 -25.69 27.60
CA PHE A 926 -32.36 -25.94 26.88
C PHE A 926 -33.53 -26.11 27.87
N PRO A 927 -34.71 -25.52 27.64
CA PRO A 927 -35.88 -25.73 28.49
C PRO A 927 -36.27 -27.22 28.48
N ARG A 928 -35.87 -27.95 29.53
CA ARG A 928 -36.22 -29.35 29.73
C ARG A 928 -37.74 -29.47 29.86
N LYS A 929 -38.40 -30.14 28.92
CA LYS A 929 -39.69 -30.79 29.22
C LYS A 929 -39.40 -31.93 30.19
N ASN A 930 -39.92 -31.79 31.42
CA ASN A 930 -39.80 -32.76 32.50
C ASN A 930 -40.18 -34.17 32.06
N HIS A 931 -39.19 -35.02 31.78
CA HIS A 931 -39.30 -36.45 32.03
C HIS A 931 -38.14 -36.87 32.92
N SER A 932 -38.46 -37.05 34.19
CA SER A 932 -37.59 -37.66 35.19
C SER A 932 -37.22 -39.07 34.76
N ARG A 933 -35.94 -39.30 34.42
CA ARG A 933 -35.27 -40.60 34.64
C ARG A 933 -33.81 -40.36 34.96
N LYS A 934 -33.44 -40.74 36.19
CA LYS A 934 -32.06 -40.88 36.64
C LYS A 934 -31.33 -41.85 35.70
N GLY A 935 -30.27 -41.39 35.06
CA GLY A 935 -29.32 -42.22 34.32
C GLY A 935 -27.92 -42.00 34.88
N THR A 936 -27.58 -42.76 35.92
CA THR A 936 -26.25 -42.86 36.51
C THR A 936 -25.41 -43.86 35.73
N LEU A 937 -24.10 -43.60 35.60
CA LEU A 937 -22.98 -44.50 35.23
C LEU A 937 -23.11 -45.30 33.93
N TRP A 938 -22.23 -45.10 32.93
CA TRP A 938 -21.70 -46.16 32.04
C TRP A 938 -20.65 -45.59 31.05
N LEU A 939 -19.49 -45.12 31.53
CA LEU A 939 -18.37 -44.78 30.62
C LEU A 939 -17.02 -45.44 30.96
N TYR A 940 -16.91 -46.21 32.05
CA TYR A 940 -15.65 -46.88 32.41
C TYR A 940 -15.67 -48.40 32.21
N GLU A 941 -16.83 -49.04 32.03
CA GLU A 941 -16.92 -50.51 31.91
C GLU A 941 -17.04 -51.05 30.47
N VAL A 942 -17.15 -50.20 29.44
CA VAL A 942 -17.23 -50.67 28.02
C VAL A 942 -15.86 -50.82 27.35
N LEU A 943 -14.78 -50.29 27.94
CA LEU A 943 -13.45 -50.32 27.33
C LEU A 943 -12.72 -51.67 27.41
N GLN A 944 -13.33 -52.76 27.89
CA GLN A 944 -12.64 -54.06 27.94
C GLN A 944 -13.41 -55.30 27.47
N LYS A 945 -14.55 -55.20 26.76
CA LYS A 945 -15.24 -56.44 26.39
C LYS A 945 -16.09 -56.47 25.12
N TYR A 946 -15.60 -55.98 23.99
CA TYR A 946 -16.09 -56.48 22.68
C TYR A 946 -14.98 -56.54 21.64
N LYS A 947 -14.45 -57.75 21.41
CA LYS A 947 -13.88 -58.14 20.13
C LYS A 947 -15.01 -58.11 19.11
N VAL A 948 -15.13 -57.04 18.33
CA VAL A 948 -15.97 -57.03 17.13
C VAL A 948 -15.19 -57.71 16.02
N SER A 949 -15.78 -58.78 15.50
CA SER A 949 -15.31 -59.54 14.35
C SER A 949 -15.32 -58.69 13.07
N THR A 950 -14.13 -58.51 12.52
CA THR A 950 -13.74 -58.25 11.12
C THR A 950 -14.84 -57.87 10.12
N ILE A 951 -15.11 -56.57 9.94
CA ILE A 951 -15.78 -55.99 8.76
C ILE A 951 -15.12 -54.62 8.48
N LYS A 952 -14.63 -54.37 7.24
CA LYS A 952 -13.81 -53.21 6.82
C LYS A 952 -14.06 -51.91 7.64
N ASN A 953 -13.06 -51.51 8.42
CA ASN A 953 -13.13 -50.42 9.40
C ASN A 953 -13.11 -49.03 8.75
N LEU A 954 -14.04 -48.14 9.16
CA LEU A 954 -13.91 -46.68 8.98
C LEU A 954 -12.60 -46.17 9.61
N THR A 955 -12.06 -45.06 9.09
CA THR A 955 -10.81 -44.46 9.60
C THR A 955 -10.97 -43.96 11.04
N ALA A 956 -9.86 -43.82 11.78
CA ALA A 956 -9.87 -43.31 13.15
C ALA A 956 -10.55 -41.91 13.23
N ILE A 957 -10.25 -41.04 12.27
CA ILE A 957 -10.86 -39.71 12.09
C ILE A 957 -12.39 -39.82 12.00
N GLN A 958 -12.91 -40.73 11.16
CA GLN A 958 -14.35 -40.93 11.01
C GLN A 958 -15.02 -41.44 12.28
N GLN A 959 -14.35 -42.28 13.06
CA GLN A 959 -14.86 -42.76 14.34
C GLN A 959 -14.97 -41.64 15.37
N VAL A 960 -13.97 -40.76 15.46
CA VAL A 960 -14.02 -39.56 16.32
C VAL A 960 -15.14 -38.63 15.86
N GLY A 961 -15.29 -38.41 14.54
CA GLY A 961 -16.37 -37.59 13.98
C GLY A 961 -17.77 -38.13 14.28
N ILE A 962 -17.96 -39.45 14.24
CA ILE A 962 -19.23 -40.10 14.65
C ILE A 962 -19.52 -39.80 16.12
N LYS A 963 -18.54 -40.01 17.02
CA LYS A 963 -18.73 -39.74 18.46
C LYS A 963 -19.11 -38.28 18.71
N MET A 964 -18.44 -37.35 18.01
CA MET A 964 -18.72 -35.93 18.09
C MET A 964 -20.16 -35.60 17.61
N THR A 965 -20.57 -36.13 16.47
CA THR A 965 -21.92 -35.96 15.92
C THR A 965 -22.99 -36.51 16.86
N ILE A 966 -22.78 -37.69 17.43
CA ILE A 966 -23.73 -38.32 18.35
C ILE A 966 -23.82 -37.55 19.67
N SER A 967 -22.69 -37.03 20.18
CA SER A 967 -22.67 -36.17 21.37
C SER A 967 -23.52 -34.91 21.15
N TYR A 968 -23.33 -34.23 20.01
CA TYR A 968 -24.09 -33.04 19.65
C TYR A 968 -25.59 -33.35 19.46
N GLY A 969 -25.93 -34.40 18.72
CA GLY A 969 -27.33 -34.80 18.51
C GLY A 969 -28.05 -35.24 19.79
N LYS A 970 -27.34 -35.81 20.77
CA LYS A 970 -27.87 -36.11 22.10
C LYS A 970 -28.13 -34.83 22.90
N HIS A 971 -27.22 -33.85 22.83
CA HIS A 971 -27.40 -32.55 23.46
C HIS A 971 -28.64 -31.81 22.92
N LEU A 972 -28.83 -31.83 21.59
CA LEU A 972 -30.02 -31.29 20.93
C LEU A 972 -31.31 -32.12 21.13
N ASN A 973 -31.24 -33.27 21.82
CA ASN A 973 -32.35 -34.21 22.02
C ASN A 973 -32.99 -34.74 20.72
N LEU A 974 -32.19 -34.96 19.67
CA LEU A 974 -32.67 -35.42 18.35
C LEU A 974 -32.53 -36.93 18.13
N LEU A 975 -31.72 -37.61 18.94
CA LEU A 975 -31.26 -38.98 18.69
C LEU A 975 -31.92 -40.05 19.57
N LYS A 976 -31.97 -41.28 19.04
CA LYS A 976 -32.43 -42.50 19.72
C LYS A 976 -31.25 -43.36 20.19
N GLU A 977 -31.50 -44.38 21.02
CA GLU A 977 -30.46 -45.24 21.64
C GLU A 977 -29.50 -45.91 20.64
N ASN A 978 -29.95 -46.28 19.43
CA ASN A 978 -29.13 -46.95 18.40
C ASN A 978 -28.46 -46.01 17.37
N ALA A 979 -28.52 -44.70 17.55
CA ALA A 979 -28.13 -43.73 16.53
C ALA A 979 -26.67 -43.82 16.08
N GLU A 980 -25.75 -44.25 16.95
CA GLU A 980 -24.31 -44.38 16.63
C GLU A 980 -24.04 -45.45 15.56
N ASN A 981 -24.62 -46.64 15.74
CA ASN A 981 -24.53 -47.72 14.75
C ASN A 981 -25.22 -47.35 13.44
N ASP A 982 -26.35 -46.64 13.52
CA ASP A 982 -27.07 -46.19 12.34
C ASP A 982 -26.25 -45.19 11.53
N LEU A 983 -25.64 -44.18 12.17
CA LEU A 983 -24.75 -43.22 11.51
C LEU A 983 -23.52 -43.90 10.90
N TYR A 984 -22.92 -44.86 11.62
CA TYR A 984 -21.81 -45.67 11.11
C TYR A 984 -22.18 -46.37 9.79
N GLN A 985 -23.37 -46.99 9.71
CA GLN A 985 -23.84 -47.64 8.50
C GLN A 985 -24.16 -46.64 7.37
N VAL A 986 -24.72 -45.47 7.69
CA VAL A 986 -24.99 -44.41 6.71
C VAL A 986 -23.69 -43.93 6.05
N LEU A 987 -22.64 -43.69 6.84
CA LEU A 987 -21.35 -43.24 6.34
C LEU A 987 -20.67 -44.28 5.45
N ILE A 988 -20.68 -45.56 5.86
CA ILE A 988 -20.16 -46.65 5.02
C ILE A 988 -20.91 -46.75 3.69
N TYR A 989 -22.24 -46.66 3.72
CA TYR A 989 -23.04 -46.74 2.49
C TYR A 989 -22.74 -45.56 1.57
N SER A 990 -22.66 -44.35 2.14
CA SER A 990 -22.34 -43.13 1.40
C SER A 990 -20.95 -43.20 0.77
N GLU A 991 -19.94 -43.64 1.52
CA GLU A 991 -18.59 -43.82 0.99
C GLU A 991 -18.55 -44.85 -0.15
N LYS A 992 -19.25 -45.98 -0.01
CA LYS A 992 -19.37 -46.99 -1.07
C LYS A 992 -20.06 -46.43 -2.31
N TYR A 993 -21.13 -45.66 -2.14
CA TYR A 993 -21.86 -45.00 -3.23
C TYR A 993 -20.96 -44.00 -3.97
N LEU A 994 -20.26 -43.12 -3.24
CA LEU A 994 -19.38 -42.12 -3.82
C LEU A 994 -18.16 -42.74 -4.53
N LYS A 995 -17.61 -43.85 -4.01
CA LYS A 995 -16.52 -44.59 -4.68
C LYS A 995 -16.91 -45.11 -6.08
N GLN A 996 -18.18 -45.39 -6.33
CA GLN A 996 -18.66 -45.79 -7.66
C GLN A 996 -18.62 -44.64 -8.68
N GLN A 997 -18.58 -43.38 -8.19
CA GLN A 997 -18.61 -42.16 -9.00
C GLN A 997 -17.21 -41.53 -9.15
N LYS A 998 -16.13 -42.21 -8.76
CA LYS A 998 -14.76 -41.69 -8.83
C LYS A 998 -14.05 -42.07 -10.14
N VAL A 999 -13.17 -41.18 -10.62
CA VAL A 999 -12.26 -41.46 -11.74
C VAL A 999 -10.95 -42.07 -11.20
N PRO A 1000 -10.44 -43.19 -11.74
CA PRO A 1000 -9.10 -43.67 -11.44
C PRO A 1000 -8.05 -42.77 -12.10
N LEU A 1001 -7.29 -42.01 -11.31
CA LEU A 1001 -6.27 -41.06 -11.78
C LEU A 1001 -4.84 -41.60 -11.57
N LYS A 1002 -3.90 -41.25 -12.48
CA LYS A 1002 -2.46 -41.57 -12.33
C LYS A 1002 -1.78 -40.52 -11.43
N LYS A 1003 -1.03 -41.02 -10.45
CA LYS A 1003 -0.45 -40.28 -9.30
C LYS A 1003 0.73 -39.38 -9.72
N SER A 1004 0.77 -38.14 -9.24
CA SER A 1004 1.95 -37.25 -9.37
C SER A 1004 2.55 -36.79 -8.04
N LEU A 1005 1.84 -36.91 -6.91
CA LEU A 1005 2.30 -36.46 -5.58
C LEU A 1005 2.20 -37.58 -4.53
N HIS A 1006 3.16 -37.63 -3.60
CA HIS A 1006 3.18 -38.59 -2.50
C HIS A 1006 1.98 -38.31 -1.57
N ASN A 1007 1.19 -39.35 -1.26
CA ASN A 1007 0.04 -39.38 -0.32
C ASN A 1007 -1.35 -38.86 -0.77
N GLN A 1008 -1.71 -38.91 -2.06
CA GLN A 1008 -3.15 -39.02 -2.39
C GLN A 1008 -3.64 -40.45 -2.10
N LEU A 1009 -4.14 -40.66 -0.88
CA LEU A 1009 -4.93 -41.83 -0.48
C LEU A 1009 -6.21 -41.92 -1.35
N ASP A 1010 -6.66 -43.13 -1.71
CA ASP A 1010 -7.81 -43.43 -2.60
C ASP A 1010 -9.20 -42.87 -2.12
N GLY A 1011 -9.25 -42.13 -1.01
CA GLY A 1011 -10.44 -41.70 -0.27
C GLY A 1011 -10.51 -40.19 -0.03
N TYR A 1012 -11.73 -39.65 0.15
CA TYR A 1012 -11.88 -38.33 0.76
C TYR A 1012 -11.40 -38.47 2.22
N VAL A 1013 -10.35 -37.76 2.59
CA VAL A 1013 -9.62 -37.98 3.86
C VAL A 1013 -10.35 -37.38 5.07
N CYS A 1014 -11.21 -36.37 4.83
CA CYS A 1014 -11.91 -35.64 5.87
C CYS A 1014 -13.26 -36.28 6.26
N TYR A 1015 -13.90 -35.76 7.31
CA TYR A 1015 -15.20 -36.24 7.78
C TYR A 1015 -16.37 -35.64 6.99
N ASP A 1016 -17.43 -36.41 6.75
CA ASP A 1016 -18.60 -35.96 5.99
C ASP A 1016 -19.62 -35.24 6.88
N TRP A 1017 -19.35 -33.96 7.16
CA TRP A 1017 -20.22 -33.09 7.98
C TRP A 1017 -21.63 -32.91 7.40
N PHE A 1018 -21.77 -32.97 6.07
CA PHE A 1018 -23.07 -32.83 5.42
C PHE A 1018 -23.96 -34.06 5.70
N VAL A 1019 -23.43 -35.27 5.52
CA VAL A 1019 -24.17 -36.51 5.84
C VAL A 1019 -24.58 -36.55 7.31
N SER A 1020 -23.68 -36.17 8.22
CA SER A 1020 -23.99 -36.07 9.65
C SER A 1020 -25.07 -35.03 9.95
N SER A 1021 -25.04 -33.87 9.29
CA SER A 1021 -26.10 -32.85 9.41
C SER A 1021 -27.45 -33.37 8.93
N VAL A 1022 -27.51 -34.05 7.78
CA VAL A 1022 -28.74 -34.67 7.27
C VAL A 1022 -29.25 -35.76 8.21
N PHE A 1023 -28.37 -36.59 8.77
CA PHE A 1023 -28.76 -37.61 9.74
C PHE A 1023 -29.42 -37.02 10.98
N LEU A 1024 -28.89 -35.90 11.50
CA LEU A 1024 -29.49 -35.16 12.61
C LEU A 1024 -30.83 -34.53 12.22
N ILE A 1025 -30.94 -33.91 11.02
CA ILE A 1025 -32.21 -33.37 10.49
C ILE A 1025 -33.28 -34.47 10.39
N MET A 1026 -32.87 -35.70 10.07
CA MET A 1026 -33.75 -36.88 9.97
C MET A 1026 -33.99 -37.57 11.32
N MET A 1027 -33.66 -36.94 12.44
CA MET A 1027 -33.87 -37.45 13.81
C MET A 1027 -33.19 -38.81 14.05
N GLY A 1028 -32.00 -39.00 13.47
CA GLY A 1028 -31.23 -40.23 13.56
C GLY A 1028 -31.83 -41.42 12.82
N ASN A 1029 -32.76 -41.21 11.88
CA ASN A 1029 -33.35 -42.30 11.10
C ASN A 1029 -32.47 -42.67 9.90
N ARG A 1030 -31.88 -43.86 9.95
CA ARG A 1030 -31.02 -44.42 8.90
C ARG A 1030 -31.68 -44.44 7.51
N GLU A 1031 -32.88 -45.01 7.40
CA GLU A 1031 -33.53 -45.23 6.09
C GLU A 1031 -33.90 -43.91 5.42
N LYS A 1032 -34.49 -42.98 6.18
CA LYS A 1032 -34.82 -41.64 5.67
C LYS A 1032 -33.59 -40.88 5.20
N THR A 1033 -32.50 -40.97 5.96
CA THR A 1033 -31.22 -40.33 5.61
C THR A 1033 -30.67 -40.87 4.29
N LEU A 1034 -30.63 -42.19 4.13
CA LEU A 1034 -30.16 -42.82 2.90
C LEU A 1034 -31.04 -42.50 1.69
N THR A 1035 -32.37 -42.54 1.85
CA THR A 1035 -33.30 -42.16 0.78
C THR A 1035 -33.11 -40.70 0.37
N PHE A 1036 -32.97 -39.80 1.33
CA PHE A 1036 -32.71 -38.39 1.06
C PHE A 1036 -31.38 -38.20 0.32
N LEU A 1037 -30.28 -38.77 0.81
CA LEU A 1037 -28.96 -38.61 0.18
C LEU A 1037 -28.94 -39.14 -1.26
N HIS A 1038 -29.61 -40.27 -1.50
CA HIS A 1038 -29.74 -40.83 -2.83
C HIS A 1038 -30.50 -39.89 -3.78
N GLN A 1039 -31.67 -39.38 -3.38
CA GLN A 1039 -32.45 -38.43 -4.18
C GLN A 1039 -31.71 -37.09 -4.36
N PHE A 1040 -31.10 -36.58 -3.29
CA PHE A 1040 -30.34 -35.34 -3.28
C PHE A 1040 -29.15 -35.39 -4.24
N SER A 1041 -28.51 -36.56 -4.40
CA SER A 1041 -27.38 -36.74 -5.31
C SER A 1041 -27.70 -36.47 -6.80
N TYR A 1042 -28.97 -36.41 -7.19
CA TYR A 1042 -29.38 -36.04 -8.55
C TYR A 1042 -29.56 -34.53 -8.74
N LEU A 1043 -29.56 -33.74 -7.66
CA LEU A 1043 -29.73 -32.29 -7.70
C LEU A 1043 -28.38 -31.59 -7.84
N LEU A 1044 -28.36 -30.47 -8.56
CA LEU A 1044 -27.15 -29.62 -8.69
C LEU A 1044 -26.62 -29.16 -7.33
N VAL A 1045 -27.51 -28.86 -6.37
CA VAL A 1045 -27.14 -28.40 -5.02
C VAL A 1045 -26.20 -29.38 -4.30
N SER A 1046 -26.30 -30.68 -4.60
CA SER A 1046 -25.41 -31.69 -4.02
C SER A 1046 -23.95 -31.54 -4.45
N ALA A 1047 -23.67 -30.85 -5.55
CA ALA A 1047 -22.31 -30.53 -5.98
C ALA A 1047 -21.59 -29.59 -5.00
N PHE A 1048 -22.32 -28.75 -4.27
CA PHE A 1048 -21.75 -27.67 -3.47
C PHE A 1048 -21.92 -27.89 -1.96
N LEU A 1049 -23.07 -28.38 -1.52
CA LEU A 1049 -23.30 -28.68 -0.10
C LEU A 1049 -22.62 -29.99 0.34
N TRP A 1050 -22.53 -30.99 -0.55
CA TRP A 1050 -21.98 -32.30 -0.22
C TRP A 1050 -20.57 -32.46 -0.79
N ALA A 1051 -19.59 -31.79 -0.16
CA ALA A 1051 -18.22 -31.70 -0.66
C ALA A 1051 -17.54 -33.05 -1.05
N PRO A 1052 -17.73 -34.16 -0.32
CA PRO A 1052 -17.21 -35.47 -0.73
C PRO A 1052 -17.71 -35.95 -2.10
N ARG A 1053 -18.88 -35.48 -2.56
CA ARG A 1053 -19.53 -35.95 -3.78
C ARG A 1053 -18.75 -35.62 -5.05
N LEU A 1054 -18.17 -34.43 -5.14
CA LEU A 1054 -17.40 -34.01 -6.31
C LEU A 1054 -15.89 -34.21 -6.17
N HIS A 1055 -15.43 -34.71 -5.02
CA HIS A 1055 -14.02 -35.04 -4.84
C HIS A 1055 -13.59 -36.21 -5.76
N ASN A 1056 -12.72 -35.91 -6.73
CA ASN A 1056 -12.24 -36.85 -7.76
C ASN A 1056 -13.37 -37.56 -8.55
N SER A 1057 -14.48 -36.85 -8.77
CA SER A 1057 -15.69 -37.41 -9.38
C SER A 1057 -15.63 -37.46 -10.92
N VAL A 1058 -16.30 -38.45 -11.52
CA VAL A 1058 -16.56 -38.55 -12.97
C VAL A 1058 -17.37 -37.37 -13.53
N HIS A 1059 -18.03 -36.62 -12.65
CA HIS A 1059 -18.83 -35.46 -13.02
C HIS A 1059 -18.01 -34.19 -13.24
N LEU A 1060 -16.71 -34.23 -12.93
CA LEU A 1060 -15.77 -33.14 -13.20
C LEU A 1060 -14.92 -33.45 -14.45
N PRO A 1061 -14.47 -32.43 -15.19
CA PRO A 1061 -13.44 -32.60 -16.21
C PRO A 1061 -12.20 -33.28 -15.62
N VAL A 1062 -11.52 -34.13 -16.41
CA VAL A 1062 -10.39 -34.95 -15.93
C VAL A 1062 -9.29 -34.10 -15.30
N ASP A 1063 -8.96 -32.95 -15.91
CA ASP A 1063 -7.94 -32.03 -15.40
C ASP A 1063 -8.35 -31.41 -14.05
N THR A 1064 -9.63 -31.04 -13.90
CA THR A 1064 -10.19 -30.52 -12.64
C THR A 1064 -10.27 -31.59 -11.56
N ALA A 1065 -10.64 -32.82 -11.91
CA ALA A 1065 -10.63 -33.95 -10.98
C ALA A 1065 -9.21 -34.29 -10.53
N ALA A 1066 -8.22 -34.24 -11.44
CA ALA A 1066 -6.81 -34.42 -11.13
C ALA A 1066 -6.25 -33.31 -10.24
N SER A 1067 -6.80 -32.10 -10.35
CA SER A 1067 -6.36 -30.95 -9.57
C SER A 1067 -6.60 -31.10 -8.06
N GLY A 1068 -7.65 -31.83 -7.67
CA GLY A 1068 -8.10 -31.93 -6.28
C GLY A 1068 -8.79 -30.66 -5.73
N ILE A 1069 -8.84 -29.55 -6.49
CA ILE A 1069 -9.51 -28.31 -6.07
C ILE A 1069 -11.03 -28.47 -6.17
N HIS A 1070 -11.72 -28.29 -5.04
CA HIS A 1070 -13.16 -28.48 -4.97
C HIS A 1070 -13.94 -27.30 -5.60
N PRO A 1071 -15.10 -27.54 -6.26
CA PRO A 1071 -15.96 -26.47 -6.79
C PRO A 1071 -16.40 -25.41 -5.79
N VAL A 1072 -16.55 -25.78 -4.52
CA VAL A 1072 -16.81 -24.80 -3.45
C VAL A 1072 -15.72 -23.73 -3.38
N TYR A 1073 -14.46 -24.08 -3.66
CA TYR A 1073 -13.37 -23.11 -3.68
C TYR A 1073 -13.33 -22.32 -5.00
N PHE A 1074 -13.13 -22.99 -6.14
CA PHE A 1074 -12.92 -22.29 -7.41
C PHE A 1074 -14.19 -21.61 -7.98
N CYS A 1075 -15.38 -21.96 -7.49
CA CYS A 1075 -16.65 -21.35 -7.90
C CYS A 1075 -17.27 -20.53 -6.75
N SER A 1076 -17.69 -21.15 -5.65
CA SER A 1076 -18.39 -20.40 -4.58
C SER A 1076 -17.50 -19.34 -3.94
N ALA A 1077 -16.27 -19.68 -3.53
CA ALA A 1077 -15.37 -18.73 -2.89
C ALA A 1077 -14.91 -17.61 -3.86
N HIS A 1078 -14.65 -17.95 -5.13
CA HIS A 1078 -14.36 -16.97 -6.18
C HIS A 1078 -15.47 -15.90 -6.30
N TYR A 1079 -16.73 -16.32 -6.33
CA TYR A 1079 -17.85 -15.38 -6.41
C TYR A 1079 -18.14 -14.67 -5.08
N VAL A 1080 -17.80 -15.26 -3.93
CA VAL A 1080 -17.82 -14.54 -2.66
C VAL A 1080 -16.86 -13.35 -2.73
N GLU A 1081 -15.62 -13.52 -3.18
CA GLU A 1081 -14.67 -12.42 -3.31
C GLU A 1081 -15.17 -11.34 -4.28
N MET A 1082 -15.71 -11.75 -5.43
CA MET A 1082 -16.26 -10.83 -6.42
C MET A 1082 -17.43 -10.00 -5.85
N LEU A 1083 -18.41 -10.67 -5.22
CA LEU A 1083 -19.58 -9.99 -4.64
C LEU A 1083 -19.19 -9.15 -3.43
N LEU A 1084 -18.21 -9.57 -2.63
CA LEU A 1084 -17.73 -8.80 -1.49
C LEU A 1084 -17.14 -7.46 -1.93
N LYS A 1085 -16.35 -7.44 -3.02
CA LYS A 1085 -15.81 -6.21 -3.59
C LYS A 1085 -16.93 -5.27 -4.07
N ALA A 1086 -17.97 -5.81 -4.69
CA ALA A 1086 -19.07 -5.02 -5.26
C ALA A 1086 -20.05 -4.49 -4.19
N GLU A 1087 -20.50 -5.34 -3.27
CA GLU A 1087 -21.58 -5.05 -2.33
C GLU A 1087 -21.08 -4.52 -0.98
N LEU A 1088 -19.88 -4.94 -0.54
CA LEU A 1088 -19.31 -4.60 0.77
C LEU A 1088 -17.83 -4.16 0.63
N PRO A 1089 -17.54 -3.07 -0.10
CA PRO A 1089 -16.16 -2.67 -0.44
C PRO A 1089 -15.29 -2.40 0.79
N LEU A 1090 -15.86 -1.88 1.88
CA LEU A 1090 -15.13 -1.64 3.14
C LEU A 1090 -14.64 -2.96 3.76
N VAL A 1091 -15.48 -3.99 3.74
CA VAL A 1091 -15.13 -5.33 4.24
C VAL A 1091 -14.07 -5.95 3.32
N PHE A 1092 -14.22 -5.81 1.99
CA PHE A 1092 -13.19 -6.27 1.06
C PHE A 1092 -11.83 -5.61 1.30
N SER A 1093 -11.80 -4.29 1.51
CA SER A 1093 -10.56 -3.56 1.86
C SER A 1093 -9.98 -4.00 3.20
N ALA A 1094 -10.81 -4.33 4.18
CA ALA A 1094 -10.37 -4.87 5.47
C ALA A 1094 -9.58 -6.18 5.31
N PHE A 1095 -10.09 -7.14 4.53
CA PHE A 1095 -9.36 -8.37 4.20
C PHE A 1095 -8.02 -8.08 3.50
N HIS A 1096 -8.03 -7.18 2.51
CA HIS A 1096 -6.81 -6.79 1.78
C HIS A 1096 -5.75 -6.15 2.72
N MET A 1097 -6.16 -5.30 3.66
CA MET A 1097 -5.25 -4.70 4.64
C MET A 1097 -4.71 -5.73 5.65
N SER A 1098 -5.50 -6.74 6.00
CA SER A 1098 -5.09 -7.80 6.93
C SER A 1098 -4.26 -8.92 6.28
N GLY A 1099 -4.12 -8.95 4.95
CA GLY A 1099 -3.19 -9.84 4.24
C GLY A 1099 -3.66 -11.29 4.06
N PHE A 1100 -4.97 -11.55 4.10
CA PHE A 1100 -5.56 -12.87 3.83
C PHE A 1100 -6.89 -12.73 3.07
N THR A 1101 -7.37 -13.80 2.43
CA THR A 1101 -8.56 -13.73 1.56
C THR A 1101 -9.83 -14.20 2.28
N SER A 1102 -10.96 -13.57 1.95
CA SER A 1102 -12.28 -13.97 2.46
C SER A 1102 -12.67 -15.39 2.03
N SER A 1103 -12.15 -15.86 0.88
CA SER A 1103 -12.30 -17.24 0.41
C SER A 1103 -11.84 -18.28 1.44
N GLN A 1104 -10.74 -18.03 2.16
CA GLN A 1104 -10.23 -18.98 3.15
C GLN A 1104 -11.21 -19.17 4.32
N ILE A 1105 -11.82 -18.08 4.78
CA ILE A 1105 -12.80 -18.10 5.88
C ILE A 1105 -14.09 -18.78 5.41
N CYS A 1106 -14.62 -18.38 4.24
CA CYS A 1106 -15.80 -19.01 3.69
C CYS A 1106 -15.61 -20.49 3.39
N GLN A 1107 -14.43 -20.90 2.92
CA GLN A 1107 -14.16 -22.31 2.68
C GLN A 1107 -14.32 -23.12 3.98
N GLN A 1108 -13.76 -22.65 5.10
CA GLN A 1108 -13.89 -23.30 6.39
C GLN A 1108 -15.35 -23.38 6.84
N TRP A 1109 -16.10 -22.27 6.76
CA TRP A 1109 -17.53 -22.26 7.11
C TRP A 1109 -18.34 -23.27 6.27
N LEU A 1110 -18.09 -23.30 4.96
CA LEU A 1110 -18.87 -24.11 4.03
C LEU A 1110 -18.54 -25.60 4.13
N THR A 1111 -17.27 -26.00 4.32
CA THR A 1111 -16.86 -27.41 4.40
C THR A 1111 -17.37 -28.11 5.66
N GLN A 1112 -17.60 -27.36 6.76
CA GLN A 1112 -18.18 -27.89 8.00
C GLN A 1112 -19.65 -27.48 8.20
N CYS A 1113 -20.35 -27.04 7.17
CA CYS A 1113 -21.77 -26.65 7.22
C CYS A 1113 -22.11 -25.63 8.32
N PHE A 1114 -21.20 -24.69 8.60
CA PHE A 1114 -21.30 -23.68 9.68
C PHE A 1114 -21.37 -24.22 11.12
N TRP A 1115 -21.04 -25.51 11.33
CA TRP A 1115 -20.87 -26.05 12.69
C TRP A 1115 -19.84 -25.21 13.46
N ASN A 1116 -20.07 -24.98 14.76
CA ASN A 1116 -19.37 -24.03 15.65
C ASN A 1116 -19.64 -22.53 15.43
N TYR A 1117 -20.22 -22.13 14.29
CA TYR A 1117 -20.44 -20.73 13.97
C TYR A 1117 -21.90 -20.32 14.11
N MET A 1118 -22.83 -21.20 13.73
CA MET A 1118 -24.27 -20.97 13.79
C MET A 1118 -24.96 -21.94 14.74
N ASP A 1119 -26.07 -21.51 15.33
CA ASP A 1119 -26.96 -22.42 16.05
C ASP A 1119 -27.59 -23.44 15.10
N TRP A 1120 -27.95 -24.62 15.61
CA TRP A 1120 -28.51 -25.74 14.86
C TRP A 1120 -29.69 -25.34 13.97
N ARG A 1121 -30.54 -24.44 14.49
CA ARG A 1121 -31.69 -23.91 13.75
C ARG A 1121 -31.25 -23.19 12.46
N GLU A 1122 -30.24 -22.34 12.56
CA GLU A 1122 -29.74 -21.56 11.43
C GLU A 1122 -28.95 -22.44 10.45
N ILE A 1123 -28.25 -23.48 10.93
CA ILE A 1123 -27.66 -24.52 10.07
C ILE A 1123 -28.76 -25.23 9.25
N CYS A 1124 -29.88 -25.58 9.89
CA CYS A 1124 -31.02 -26.17 9.18
C CYS A 1124 -31.61 -25.21 8.13
N HIS A 1125 -31.75 -23.91 8.46
CA HIS A 1125 -32.21 -22.90 7.51
C HIS A 1125 -31.27 -22.74 6.33
N TYR A 1126 -29.95 -22.70 6.58
CA TYR A 1126 -28.92 -22.64 5.54
C TYR A 1126 -29.06 -23.81 4.55
N ILE A 1127 -29.10 -25.04 5.04
CA ILE A 1127 -29.23 -26.24 4.20
C ILE A 1127 -30.56 -26.20 3.43
N ALA A 1128 -31.67 -25.85 4.10
CA ALA A 1128 -32.99 -25.77 3.48
C ALA A 1128 -33.04 -24.72 2.36
N ILE A 1129 -32.54 -23.50 2.60
CA ILE A 1129 -32.51 -22.42 1.61
C ILE A 1129 -31.72 -22.82 0.38
N CYS A 1130 -30.53 -23.40 0.55
CA CYS A 1130 -29.73 -23.86 -0.58
C CYS A 1130 -30.45 -24.97 -1.38
N ILE A 1131 -31.20 -25.85 -0.73
CA ILE A 1131 -32.00 -26.90 -1.39
C ILE A 1131 -33.20 -26.31 -2.15
N PHE A 1132 -33.96 -25.41 -1.52
CA PHE A 1132 -35.22 -24.90 -2.09
C PHE A 1132 -35.02 -23.76 -3.09
N LEU A 1133 -34.08 -22.84 -2.83
CA LEU A 1133 -33.88 -21.64 -3.64
C LEU A 1133 -32.71 -21.77 -4.63
N GLY A 1134 -31.77 -22.69 -4.39
CA GLY A 1134 -30.68 -23.01 -5.32
C GLY A 1134 -29.29 -22.93 -4.69
N PRO A 1135 -28.26 -23.48 -5.37
CA PRO A 1135 -26.91 -23.56 -4.84
C PRO A 1135 -26.21 -22.20 -4.72
N ASP A 1136 -26.63 -21.21 -5.52
CA ASP A 1136 -26.13 -19.84 -5.50
C ASP A 1136 -26.42 -19.13 -4.16
N TYR A 1137 -27.48 -19.52 -3.45
CA TYR A 1137 -27.76 -19.00 -2.12
C TYR A 1137 -26.67 -19.32 -1.08
N GLN A 1138 -25.83 -20.32 -1.32
CA GLN A 1138 -24.65 -20.56 -0.51
C GLN A 1138 -23.69 -19.36 -0.53
N ILE A 1139 -23.57 -18.68 -1.68
CA ILE A 1139 -22.74 -17.47 -1.84
C ILE A 1139 -23.42 -16.29 -1.13
N TYR A 1140 -24.72 -16.10 -1.34
CA TYR A 1140 -25.48 -15.00 -0.71
C TYR A 1140 -25.53 -15.12 0.81
N MET A 1141 -25.52 -16.34 1.35
CA MET A 1141 -25.38 -16.60 2.78
C MET A 1141 -24.04 -16.08 3.32
N CYS A 1142 -22.92 -16.39 2.66
CA CYS A 1142 -21.61 -15.86 3.07
C CYS A 1142 -21.56 -14.32 3.01
N ILE A 1143 -22.11 -13.70 1.96
CA ILE A 1143 -22.19 -12.23 1.85
C ILE A 1143 -23.07 -11.63 2.94
N SER A 1144 -24.16 -12.29 3.31
CA SER A 1144 -25.04 -11.85 4.40
C SER A 1144 -24.36 -11.94 5.76
N VAL A 1145 -23.56 -12.98 6.00
CA VAL A 1145 -22.73 -13.10 7.20
C VAL A 1145 -21.70 -11.95 7.26
N PHE A 1146 -21.02 -11.64 6.17
CA PHE A 1146 -20.09 -10.51 6.14
C PHE A 1146 -20.78 -9.16 6.34
N LYS A 1147 -22.00 -8.98 5.81
CA LYS A 1147 -22.80 -7.78 6.05
C LYS A 1147 -23.18 -7.64 7.53
N HIS A 1148 -23.53 -8.75 8.17
CA HIS A 1148 -23.82 -8.78 9.61
C HIS A 1148 -22.60 -8.37 10.45
N LEU A 1149 -21.44 -8.94 10.14
CA LEU A 1149 -20.18 -8.70 10.86
C LEU A 1149 -19.46 -7.40 10.47
N GLN A 1150 -20.03 -6.56 9.60
CA GLN A 1150 -19.29 -5.45 8.97
C GLN A 1150 -18.62 -4.52 10.00
N GLN A 1151 -19.31 -4.17 11.09
CA GLN A 1151 -18.74 -3.28 12.12
C GLN A 1151 -17.61 -3.95 12.89
N GLU A 1152 -17.80 -5.21 13.29
CA GLU A 1152 -16.81 -6.00 14.03
C GLU A 1152 -15.57 -6.25 13.17
N ILE A 1153 -15.74 -6.56 11.88
CA ILE A 1153 -14.63 -6.72 10.94
C ILE A 1153 -13.77 -5.46 10.90
N LEU A 1154 -14.38 -4.27 10.78
CA LEU A 1154 -13.65 -3.01 10.73
C LEU A 1154 -12.90 -2.72 12.05
N GLN A 1155 -13.49 -3.07 13.19
CA GLN A 1155 -12.86 -2.93 14.51
C GLN A 1155 -11.65 -3.89 14.65
N HIS A 1156 -11.82 -5.16 14.30
CA HIS A 1156 -10.77 -6.18 14.40
C HIS A 1156 -9.66 -6.00 13.35
N THR A 1157 -9.93 -5.31 12.23
CA THR A 1157 -8.86 -4.86 11.33
C THR A 1157 -7.96 -3.82 12.00
N GLN A 1158 -8.52 -2.89 12.77
CA GLN A 1158 -7.74 -1.90 13.52
C GLN A 1158 -6.93 -2.55 14.65
N ALA A 1159 -7.49 -3.57 15.29
CA ALA A 1159 -6.82 -4.36 16.34
C ALA A 1159 -5.79 -5.39 15.80
N GLN A 1160 -5.69 -5.57 14.47
CA GLN A 1160 -4.77 -6.51 13.81
C GLN A 1160 -5.01 -8.00 14.15
N ASP A 1161 -6.22 -8.37 14.54
CA ASP A 1161 -6.62 -9.71 14.95
C ASP A 1161 -7.78 -10.30 14.13
N LEU A 1162 -8.21 -9.62 13.06
CA LEU A 1162 -9.35 -10.00 12.20
C LEU A 1162 -9.39 -11.48 11.81
N GLN A 1163 -8.26 -12.05 11.39
CA GLN A 1163 -8.22 -13.44 10.95
C GLN A 1163 -8.51 -14.43 12.10
N VAL A 1164 -8.03 -14.11 13.30
CA VAL A 1164 -8.24 -14.91 14.50
C VAL A 1164 -9.70 -14.79 14.93
N PHE A 1165 -10.22 -13.56 14.98
CA PHE A 1165 -11.63 -13.28 15.27
C PHE A 1165 -12.58 -14.10 14.39
N LEU A 1166 -12.45 -14.02 13.06
CA LEU A 1166 -13.33 -14.72 12.12
C LEU A 1166 -13.25 -16.25 12.20
N LYS A 1167 -12.13 -16.79 12.69
CA LYS A 1167 -11.96 -18.24 12.88
C LYS A 1167 -12.47 -18.70 14.24
N GLU A 1168 -12.26 -17.94 15.30
CA GLU A 1168 -12.50 -18.39 16.68
C GLU A 1168 -13.89 -18.09 17.19
N GLU A 1169 -14.46 -16.94 16.81
CA GLU A 1169 -15.74 -16.43 17.34
C GLU A 1169 -16.95 -16.98 16.58
N ALA A 1170 -18.02 -17.24 17.32
CA ALA A 1170 -19.29 -17.67 16.75
C ALA A 1170 -20.12 -16.47 16.25
N LEU A 1171 -21.06 -16.71 15.34
CA LEU A 1171 -21.86 -15.65 14.71
C LEU A 1171 -23.00 -15.20 15.64
N HIS A 1172 -22.67 -14.37 16.62
CA HIS A 1172 -23.61 -13.87 17.63
C HIS A 1172 -24.72 -13.02 17.01
N GLY A 1173 -25.98 -13.40 17.25
CA GLY A 1173 -27.14 -12.63 16.77
C GLY A 1173 -27.46 -12.77 15.28
N PHE A 1174 -26.71 -13.59 14.53
CA PHE A 1174 -27.03 -13.86 13.13
C PHE A 1174 -28.26 -14.77 13.01
N GLN A 1175 -29.28 -14.31 12.30
CA GLN A 1175 -30.49 -15.09 11.99
C GLN A 1175 -30.74 -15.03 10.50
N VAL A 1176 -30.87 -16.20 9.86
CA VAL A 1176 -31.00 -16.32 8.40
C VAL A 1176 -32.21 -15.56 7.90
N ASN A 1177 -33.33 -15.62 8.64
CA ASN A 1177 -34.59 -14.95 8.29
C ASN A 1177 -34.44 -13.44 8.08
N ASN A 1178 -33.56 -12.77 8.85
CA ASN A 1178 -33.38 -11.32 8.77
C ASN A 1178 -32.68 -10.88 7.48
N TYR A 1179 -32.04 -11.81 6.78
CA TYR A 1179 -31.27 -11.53 5.57
C TYR A 1179 -31.90 -12.12 4.30
N VAL A 1180 -33.05 -12.79 4.37
CA VAL A 1180 -33.70 -13.39 3.18
C VAL A 1180 -34.02 -12.35 2.11
N GLU A 1181 -34.62 -11.21 2.47
CA GLU A 1181 -34.91 -10.12 1.53
C GLU A 1181 -33.65 -9.57 0.87
N TYR A 1182 -32.56 -9.47 1.65
CA TYR A 1182 -31.27 -9.04 1.12
C TYR A 1182 -30.70 -10.07 0.14
N MET A 1183 -30.75 -11.36 0.46
CA MET A 1183 -30.32 -12.43 -0.45
C MET A 1183 -31.16 -12.45 -1.74
N GLU A 1184 -32.46 -12.20 -1.67
CA GLU A 1184 -33.32 -12.08 -2.86
C GLU A 1184 -32.91 -10.90 -3.74
N SER A 1185 -32.54 -9.76 -3.15
CA SER A 1185 -32.02 -8.60 -3.89
C SER A 1185 -30.72 -8.93 -4.64
N LEU A 1186 -29.80 -9.68 -4.00
CA LEU A 1186 -28.57 -10.15 -4.64
C LEU A 1186 -28.87 -11.16 -5.76
N ALA A 1187 -29.85 -12.04 -5.54
CA ALA A 1187 -30.28 -13.02 -6.53
C ALA A 1187 -30.86 -12.35 -7.79
N GLN A 1188 -31.60 -11.25 -7.66
CA GLN A 1188 -32.12 -10.51 -8.83
C GLN A 1188 -30.98 -10.01 -9.74
N THR A 1189 -29.87 -9.57 -9.15
CA THR A 1189 -28.73 -9.01 -9.89
C THR A 1189 -27.78 -10.08 -10.43
N TYR A 1190 -27.38 -11.05 -9.60
CA TYR A 1190 -26.22 -11.92 -9.89
C TYR A 1190 -26.58 -13.34 -10.34
N ARG A 1191 -27.79 -13.82 -10.05
CA ARG A 1191 -28.20 -15.21 -10.32
C ARG A 1191 -28.02 -15.68 -11.77
N PRO A 1192 -28.27 -14.86 -12.82
CA PRO A 1192 -28.07 -15.30 -14.19
C PRO A 1192 -26.63 -15.72 -14.51
N ILE A 1193 -25.65 -15.05 -13.90
CA ILE A 1193 -24.23 -15.32 -14.08
C ILE A 1193 -23.84 -16.52 -13.21
N LEU A 1194 -24.14 -16.46 -11.90
CA LEU A 1194 -23.74 -17.49 -10.93
C LEU A 1194 -24.31 -18.86 -11.28
N LEU A 1195 -25.61 -18.98 -11.54
CA LEU A 1195 -26.21 -20.29 -11.83
C LEU A 1195 -25.77 -20.87 -13.18
N ARG A 1196 -25.50 -20.02 -14.18
CA ARG A 1196 -24.95 -20.49 -15.45
C ARG A 1196 -23.60 -21.17 -15.21
N ASP A 1197 -22.72 -20.52 -14.45
CA ASP A 1197 -21.36 -21.00 -14.25
C ASP A 1197 -21.35 -22.19 -13.29
N MET A 1198 -22.19 -22.20 -12.25
CA MET A 1198 -22.42 -23.36 -11.37
C MET A 1198 -22.97 -24.59 -12.11
N ARG A 1199 -23.78 -24.42 -13.17
CA ARG A 1199 -24.27 -25.54 -14.00
C ARG A 1199 -23.18 -26.08 -14.93
N ASN A 1200 -22.24 -25.25 -15.35
CA ASN A 1200 -21.22 -25.59 -16.34
C ASN A 1200 -19.96 -26.23 -15.74
N ILE A 1201 -19.93 -26.55 -14.45
CA ILE A 1201 -18.78 -27.17 -13.76
C ILE A 1201 -18.31 -28.48 -14.42
N GLY A 1202 -19.21 -29.22 -15.07
CA GLY A 1202 -18.89 -30.48 -15.76
C GLY A 1202 -18.47 -30.33 -17.23
N VAL A 1203 -18.54 -29.13 -17.80
CA VAL A 1203 -18.20 -28.86 -19.21
C VAL A 1203 -16.85 -28.15 -19.23
N PRO A 1204 -15.82 -28.67 -19.94
CA PRO A 1204 -14.61 -27.88 -20.17
C PRO A 1204 -15.05 -26.58 -20.82
N SER A 1205 -14.73 -25.44 -20.22
CA SER A 1205 -15.00 -24.12 -20.79
C SER A 1205 -14.28 -24.01 -22.13
N THR A 1206 -14.97 -24.41 -23.21
CA THR A 1206 -14.55 -24.32 -24.61
C THR A 1206 -14.74 -22.92 -25.11
#